data_AF-A0A4T0VI44-F1
#
_entry.id   AF-A0A4T0VI44-F1
#
_cell.length_a   1.000
_cell.length_b   1.000
_cell.length_c   1.000
_cell.angle_alpha   90.00
_cell.angle_beta   90.00
_cell.angle_gamma   90.00
#
_symmetry.space_group_name_H-M   'P 1'
#
loop_
_entity.id
_entity.type
_entity.pdbx_description
1 polymer ?
#
loop_
_entity_poly.entity_id
_entity_poly.type
_entity_poly.pdbx_seq_one_letter_code
_entity_poly.pdbx_strand_id
1 'polypeptide(L)'
;MDSHLKSQLAARHIQNMSEAASLEPHWGYADRAVPCTNDPGSCAYLDVVYGSHDLGMLYVGILWVLIGIILLLWAVGRRALPSLSEEDVLRAALLEDTRASKSFTNRLRQTISSAVNRYLLPDCIRPVFGRTTRLQVLILAVLAAYLLVFSFVGIVYNTWITPVKKMPGVYNTRVSLGPWSDRIGVLAYALTPLSVLFATRESILSLLTGVPYQNFNFLHRWVGYIIVIQSSLHTIGWLVIEVRLYQPQPTVAEEWISQLYMIWGCIALFFLMALYVLSLPPVIRLTGYEFFRKSHYVLAMLYVGACIGHWKNLECFMIPALVIWFLDRAARAVRTALMHHNFIEGKGMGFSAAQAAITLFPDSENGDVVRLDFSHPHDSWSIGQHFYLCFTESSIWQSHPFTPLNAPVTVNGRTNHSYIFRAKGGETKKVAEIAARKLAAAPGEKSEAAPTTSVVLTGPYGDPIVRNVTSDVNVLCVAGGTGVTYVLPVLTSLKKNSAGSRKLELVWVVRHMKDVEWIRPELDALEVGEGPKIIVRIFATRDGGNQVSASGRSESESTSDGGEATGEKQIKTSARSVGEVASSDAPRHPEMTAVVRQFVDATVFGRTSVFASGPGSLMSDIREAVAQCNSASKVWKGEERYNVSLVHDERMER
;
A
#
# COMPACT_ATOMS: atom_id res chain seq x y z
N MET A 1 -34.57 24.91 2.63
CA MET A 1 -33.76 25.50 1.53
C MET A 1 -33.95 24.65 0.27
N ASP A 2 -35.21 24.48 -0.16
CA ASP A 2 -35.65 23.20 -0.77
C ASP A 2 -36.78 23.29 -1.82
N SER A 3 -37.07 24.48 -2.35
CA SER A 3 -38.01 24.65 -3.49
C SER A 3 -37.34 25.36 -4.67
N HIS A 4 -36.45 26.32 -4.38
CA HIS A 4 -35.78 27.14 -5.38
C HIS A 4 -34.73 26.37 -6.20
N LEU A 5 -34.05 25.38 -5.60
CA LEU A 5 -33.08 24.53 -6.30
C LEU A 5 -33.77 23.50 -7.22
N LYS A 6 -34.89 22.92 -6.75
CA LYS A 6 -35.77 22.05 -7.54
C LYS A 6 -36.37 22.79 -8.73
N SER A 7 -36.85 24.02 -8.51
CA SER A 7 -37.36 24.92 -9.57
C SER A 7 -36.31 25.25 -10.64
N GLN A 8 -35.06 25.50 -10.24
CA GLN A 8 -34.01 25.78 -11.22
C GLN A 8 -33.55 24.54 -12.00
N LEU A 9 -33.50 23.34 -11.40
CA LEU A 9 -33.23 22.09 -12.14
C LEU A 9 -34.40 21.70 -13.06
N ALA A 10 -35.63 21.96 -12.62
CA ALA A 10 -36.88 21.77 -13.37
C ALA A 10 -36.94 22.58 -14.68
N ALA A 11 -36.34 23.78 -14.71
CA ALA A 11 -36.28 24.62 -15.92
C ALA A 11 -35.18 24.19 -16.93
N ARG A 12 -34.29 23.25 -16.57
CA ARG A 12 -33.09 22.89 -17.34
C ARG A 12 -33.25 21.64 -18.21
N HIS A 13 -34.24 20.80 -17.91
CA HIS A 13 -34.60 19.69 -18.78
C HIS A 13 -35.56 20.18 -19.86
N ILE A 14 -35.55 19.55 -21.04
CA ILE A 14 -36.53 19.81 -22.13
C ILE A 14 -38.00 19.64 -21.67
N GLN A 15 -38.22 19.09 -20.47
CA GLN A 15 -39.52 18.82 -19.86
C GLN A 15 -40.30 20.09 -19.54
N ASN A 16 -41.63 20.01 -19.67
CA ASN A 16 -42.54 21.08 -19.27
C ASN A 16 -43.13 20.77 -17.89
N MET A 17 -42.47 21.26 -16.84
CA MET A 17 -42.86 20.94 -15.46
C MET A 17 -44.18 21.61 -15.03
N SER A 18 -44.59 22.70 -15.68
CA SER A 18 -45.86 23.39 -15.37
C SER A 18 -47.09 22.67 -15.93
N GLU A 19 -46.91 21.78 -16.91
CA GLU A 19 -47.98 20.97 -17.51
C GLU A 19 -47.99 19.53 -17.00
N ALA A 20 -47.08 19.20 -16.08
CA ALA A 20 -46.99 17.86 -15.50
C ALA A 20 -48.22 17.58 -14.63
N ALA A 21 -48.91 16.47 -14.90
CA ALA A 21 -49.97 15.98 -14.01
C ALA A 21 -49.39 15.40 -12.73
N SER A 22 -48.21 14.79 -12.82
CA SER A 22 -47.43 14.26 -11.69
C SER A 22 -45.93 14.30 -11.99
N LEU A 23 -45.12 14.29 -10.92
CA LEU A 23 -43.67 14.12 -11.01
C LEU A 23 -43.30 12.70 -10.57
N GLU A 24 -42.61 11.97 -11.44
CA GLU A 24 -42.06 10.64 -11.18
C GLU A 24 -40.61 10.77 -10.67
N PRO A 25 -40.30 10.29 -9.45
CA PRO A 25 -38.96 10.45 -8.87
C PRO A 25 -37.95 9.45 -9.43
N HIS A 26 -36.73 9.93 -9.72
CA HIS A 26 -35.61 9.10 -10.17
C HIS A 26 -34.38 9.32 -9.29
N TRP A 27 -33.87 8.26 -8.67
CA TRP A 27 -32.76 8.38 -7.73
C TRP A 27 -31.47 8.81 -8.43
N GLY A 28 -30.82 9.88 -7.95
CA GLY A 28 -29.60 10.40 -8.56
C GLY A 28 -29.82 11.31 -9.78
N TYR A 29 -31.07 11.58 -10.16
CA TYR A 29 -31.44 12.44 -11.29
C TYR A 29 -32.54 13.44 -10.93
N ALA A 30 -32.91 14.30 -11.88
CA ALA A 30 -34.06 15.18 -11.74
C ALA A 30 -35.37 14.41 -11.93
N ASP A 31 -36.43 14.75 -11.19
CA ASP A 31 -37.76 14.14 -11.33
C ASP A 31 -38.30 14.29 -12.77
N ARG A 32 -39.11 13.34 -13.22
CA ARG A 32 -39.69 13.28 -14.56
C ARG A 32 -41.13 13.82 -14.56
N ALA A 33 -41.45 14.72 -15.48
CA ALA A 33 -42.81 15.19 -15.73
C ALA A 33 -43.63 14.15 -16.51
N VAL A 34 -44.80 13.77 -15.98
CA VAL A 34 -45.71 12.81 -16.59
C VAL A 34 -47.14 13.39 -16.66
N PRO A 35 -47.86 13.27 -17.79
CA PRO A 35 -47.39 12.78 -19.08
C PRO A 35 -46.40 13.76 -19.74
N CYS A 36 -45.56 13.26 -20.66
CA CYS A 36 -44.70 14.12 -21.45
C CYS A 36 -45.53 14.93 -22.47
N THR A 37 -45.51 16.25 -22.38
CA THR A 37 -46.28 17.16 -23.26
C THR A 37 -45.46 17.76 -24.42
N ASN A 38 -44.23 17.29 -24.63
CA ASN A 38 -43.39 17.71 -25.76
C ASN A 38 -43.74 16.96 -27.05
N ASP A 39 -42.99 17.23 -28.14
CA ASP A 39 -43.12 16.47 -29.38
C ASP A 39 -42.77 14.98 -29.18
N PRO A 40 -43.34 14.06 -30.00
CA PRO A 40 -43.13 12.63 -29.84
C PRO A 40 -41.65 12.20 -29.84
N GLY A 41 -40.81 12.87 -30.62
CA GLY A 41 -39.38 12.57 -30.68
C GLY A 41 -38.66 12.93 -29.38
N SER A 42 -38.97 14.10 -28.81
CA SER A 42 -38.43 14.53 -27.51
C SER A 42 -38.92 13.64 -26.38
N CYS A 43 -40.19 13.23 -26.38
CA CYS A 43 -40.72 12.32 -25.38
C CYS A 43 -40.05 10.93 -25.46
N ALA A 44 -39.90 10.37 -26.65
CA ALA A 44 -39.21 9.09 -26.85
C ALA A 44 -37.72 9.16 -26.44
N TYR A 45 -37.04 10.29 -26.68
CA TYR A 45 -35.67 10.49 -26.19
C TYR A 45 -35.63 10.57 -24.66
N LEU A 46 -36.58 11.27 -24.03
CA LEU A 46 -36.67 11.36 -22.57
C LEU A 46 -36.89 9.99 -21.93
N ASP A 47 -37.76 9.14 -22.50
CA ASP A 47 -37.91 7.74 -22.05
C ASP A 47 -36.56 7.01 -22.00
N VAL A 48 -35.73 7.19 -23.02
CA VAL A 48 -34.40 6.57 -23.08
C VAL A 48 -33.42 7.18 -22.07
N VAL A 49 -33.43 8.51 -21.89
CA VAL A 49 -32.55 9.19 -20.92
C VAL A 49 -32.83 8.68 -19.51
N TYR A 50 -34.10 8.70 -19.12
CA TYR A 50 -34.53 8.29 -17.78
C TYR A 50 -34.31 6.80 -17.54
N GLY A 51 -34.74 5.93 -18.46
CA GLY A 51 -34.52 4.49 -18.35
C GLY A 51 -33.03 4.12 -18.32
N SER A 52 -32.19 4.82 -19.10
CA SER A 52 -30.74 4.61 -19.10
C SER A 52 -30.08 5.04 -17.80
N HIS A 53 -30.55 6.15 -17.20
CA HIS A 53 -30.06 6.64 -15.91
C HIS A 53 -30.38 5.64 -14.79
N ASP A 54 -31.64 5.20 -14.69
CA ASP A 54 -32.07 4.23 -13.67
C ASP A 54 -31.26 2.94 -13.76
N LEU A 55 -31.02 2.46 -14.98
CA LEU A 55 -30.18 1.30 -15.24
C LEU A 55 -28.72 1.54 -14.83
N GLY A 56 -28.19 2.75 -15.06
CA GLY A 56 -26.87 3.16 -14.59
C GLY A 56 -26.75 3.13 -13.07
N MET A 57 -27.76 3.65 -12.35
CA MET A 57 -27.82 3.60 -10.89
C MET A 57 -27.93 2.16 -10.37
N LEU A 58 -28.69 1.30 -11.06
CA LEU A 58 -28.76 -0.12 -10.74
C LEU A 58 -27.38 -0.80 -10.88
N TYR A 59 -26.63 -0.52 -11.94
CA TYR A 59 -25.27 -1.05 -12.12
C TYR A 59 -24.30 -0.56 -11.05
N VAL A 60 -24.44 0.68 -10.59
CA VAL A 60 -23.67 1.17 -9.43
C VAL A 60 -24.06 0.41 -8.16
N GLY A 61 -25.36 0.19 -7.92
CA GLY A 61 -25.85 -0.60 -6.79
C GLY A 61 -25.30 -2.01 -6.79
N ILE A 62 -25.35 -2.70 -7.93
CA ILE A 62 -24.77 -4.04 -8.11
C ILE A 62 -23.27 -4.04 -7.81
N LEU A 63 -22.51 -3.06 -8.32
CA LEU A 63 -21.09 -2.95 -8.06
C LEU A 63 -20.78 -2.90 -6.56
N TRP A 64 -21.46 -2.02 -5.82
CA TRP A 64 -21.24 -1.86 -4.39
C TRP A 64 -21.71 -3.06 -3.56
N VAL A 65 -22.81 -3.71 -3.96
CA VAL A 65 -23.26 -4.96 -3.33
C VAL A 65 -22.22 -6.06 -3.54
N LEU A 66 -21.69 -6.22 -4.75
CA LEU A 66 -20.65 -7.22 -5.04
C LEU A 66 -19.38 -6.96 -4.23
N ILE A 67 -18.91 -5.71 -4.15
CA ILE A 67 -17.78 -5.33 -3.30
C ILE A 67 -18.08 -5.71 -1.84
N GLY A 68 -19.27 -5.38 -1.33
CA GLY A 68 -19.69 -5.70 0.03
C GLY A 68 -19.70 -7.21 0.31
N ILE A 69 -20.25 -8.01 -0.60
CA ILE A 69 -20.29 -9.47 -0.50
C ILE A 69 -18.86 -10.04 -0.50
N ILE A 70 -18.00 -9.60 -1.41
CA ILE A 70 -16.60 -10.06 -1.47
C ILE A 70 -15.89 -9.78 -0.14
N LEU A 71 -16.02 -8.56 0.39
CA LEU A 71 -15.41 -8.19 1.66
C LEU A 71 -15.97 -8.98 2.84
N LEU A 72 -17.29 -9.23 2.85
CA LEU A 72 -17.94 -10.03 3.89
C LEU A 72 -17.46 -11.49 3.86
N LEU A 73 -17.44 -12.12 2.68
CA LEU A 73 -16.95 -13.49 2.51
C LEU A 73 -15.49 -13.61 2.95
N TRP A 74 -14.67 -12.62 2.62
CA TRP A 74 -13.27 -12.57 3.03
C TRP A 74 -13.13 -12.43 4.55
N ALA A 75 -13.90 -11.54 5.17
CA ALA A 75 -13.90 -11.32 6.62
C ALA A 75 -14.39 -12.56 7.38
N VAL A 76 -15.46 -13.20 6.92
CA VAL A 76 -15.99 -14.45 7.49
C VAL A 76 -14.97 -15.57 7.30
N GLY A 77 -14.42 -15.74 6.10
CA GLY A 77 -13.41 -16.76 5.82
C GLY A 77 -12.16 -16.62 6.70
N ARG A 78 -11.69 -15.39 6.92
CA ARG A 78 -10.56 -15.09 7.81
C ARG A 78 -10.85 -15.47 9.27
N ARG A 79 -12.10 -15.26 9.74
CA ARG A 79 -12.51 -15.60 11.12
C ARG A 79 -12.84 -17.07 11.32
N ALA A 80 -13.45 -17.72 10.32
CA ALA A 80 -13.85 -19.11 10.38
C ALA A 80 -12.67 -20.07 10.19
N LEU A 81 -11.60 -19.64 9.50
CA LEU A 81 -10.38 -20.41 9.27
C LEU A 81 -9.17 -19.65 9.82
N PRO A 82 -9.08 -19.44 11.15
CA PRO A 82 -7.92 -18.80 11.74
C PRO A 82 -6.67 -19.60 11.38
N SER A 83 -5.58 -18.89 11.11
CA SER A 83 -4.25 -19.49 11.12
C SER A 83 -4.04 -20.18 12.46
N LEU A 84 -3.69 -21.47 12.44
CA LEU A 84 -3.38 -22.23 13.65
C LEU A 84 -2.35 -21.46 14.47
N SER A 85 -2.68 -21.14 15.72
CA SER A 85 -1.75 -20.54 16.67
C SER A 85 -0.65 -21.56 16.99
N GLU A 86 0.53 -21.08 17.40
CA GLU A 86 1.60 -21.93 17.93
C GLU A 86 1.10 -22.80 19.11
N GLU A 87 0.21 -22.26 19.95
CA GLU A 87 -0.47 -23.01 21.02
C GLU A 87 -1.40 -24.11 20.49
N ASP A 88 -2.10 -23.87 19.37
CA ASP A 88 -3.01 -24.86 18.78
C ASP A 88 -2.22 -26.01 18.15
N VAL A 89 -1.08 -25.70 17.51
CA VAL A 89 -0.16 -26.71 16.95
C VAL A 89 0.49 -27.51 18.07
N LEU A 90 0.93 -26.86 19.15
CA LEU A 90 1.50 -27.53 20.32
C LEU A 90 0.46 -28.44 20.99
N ARG A 91 -0.77 -27.97 21.18
CA ARG A 91 -1.89 -28.79 21.70
C ARG A 91 -2.20 -29.97 20.78
N ALA A 92 -2.25 -29.76 19.46
CA ALA A 92 -2.49 -30.83 18.49
C ALA A 92 -1.35 -31.87 18.48
N ALA A 93 -0.10 -31.44 18.64
CA ALA A 93 1.06 -32.32 18.78
C ALA A 93 1.06 -33.10 20.10
N LEU A 94 0.64 -32.47 21.21
CA LEU A 94 0.49 -33.10 22.52
C LEU A 94 -0.67 -34.10 22.59
N LEU A 95 -1.72 -33.89 21.78
CA LEU A 95 -2.90 -34.77 21.73
C LEU A 95 -2.74 -35.96 20.78
N GLU A 96 -1.54 -36.22 20.24
CA GLU A 96 -1.27 -37.25 19.23
C GLU A 96 -2.23 -37.19 18.01
N ASP A 97 -2.91 -36.06 17.79
CA ASP A 97 -3.87 -35.91 16.70
C ASP A 97 -3.13 -35.50 15.41
N THR A 98 -2.26 -36.42 14.97
CA THR A 98 -1.52 -36.37 13.69
C THR A 98 -2.45 -36.35 12.46
N ARG A 99 -3.78 -36.32 12.64
CA ARG A 99 -4.76 -36.10 11.57
C ARG A 99 -4.93 -34.64 11.15
N ALA A 100 -4.64 -33.66 12.01
CA ALA A 100 -4.87 -32.24 11.68
C ALA A 100 -3.95 -31.73 10.53
N SER A 101 -2.73 -32.28 10.43
CA SER A 101 -1.76 -32.00 9.34
C SER A 101 -2.13 -32.68 8.00
N LYS A 102 -3.06 -33.66 8.00
CA LYS A 102 -3.42 -34.46 6.81
C LYS A 102 -4.85 -34.25 6.30
N SER A 103 -5.56 -33.22 6.77
CA SER A 103 -6.88 -32.91 6.23
C SER A 103 -6.77 -32.52 4.75
N PHE A 104 -7.61 -33.14 3.91
CA PHE A 104 -7.75 -32.81 2.49
C PHE A 104 -7.89 -31.29 2.26
N THR A 105 -8.56 -30.58 3.17
CA THR A 105 -8.76 -29.13 3.13
C THR A 105 -7.46 -28.34 3.30
N ASN A 106 -6.57 -28.76 4.21
CA ASN A 106 -5.27 -28.12 4.44
C ASN A 106 -4.36 -28.34 3.22
N ARG A 107 -4.33 -29.56 2.68
CA ARG A 107 -3.57 -29.89 1.47
C ARG A 107 -4.06 -29.09 0.26
N LEU A 108 -5.38 -28.97 0.09
CA LEU A 108 -5.98 -28.15 -0.95
C LEU A 108 -5.62 -26.66 -0.78
N ARG A 109 -5.72 -26.12 0.44
CA ARG A 109 -5.36 -24.72 0.74
C ARG A 109 -3.88 -24.44 0.44
N GLN A 110 -2.97 -25.29 0.88
CA GLN A 110 -1.54 -25.16 0.59
C GLN A 110 -1.26 -25.26 -0.91
N THR A 111 -1.95 -26.16 -1.62
CA THR A 111 -1.82 -26.33 -3.07
C THR A 111 -2.29 -25.08 -3.83
N ILE A 112 -3.44 -24.52 -3.43
CA ILE A 112 -3.95 -23.26 -4.00
C ILE A 112 -2.98 -22.12 -3.71
N SER A 113 -2.49 -22.00 -2.47
CA SER A 113 -1.49 -20.98 -2.09
C SER A 113 -0.24 -21.08 -2.96
N SER A 114 0.28 -22.29 -3.18
CA SER A 114 1.44 -22.52 -4.04
C SER A 114 1.15 -22.15 -5.50
N ALA A 115 -0.02 -22.51 -6.02
CA ALA A 115 -0.44 -22.11 -7.38
C ALA A 115 -0.56 -20.58 -7.53
N VAL A 116 -1.18 -19.92 -6.56
CA VAL A 116 -1.32 -18.44 -6.53
C VAL A 116 0.06 -17.79 -6.50
N ASN A 117 0.97 -18.24 -5.62
CA ASN A 117 2.33 -17.71 -5.56
C ASN A 117 3.12 -17.98 -6.85
N ARG A 118 2.93 -19.13 -7.49
CA ARG A 118 3.58 -19.46 -8.77
C ARG A 118 3.19 -18.51 -9.90
N TYR A 119 1.90 -18.21 -10.04
CA TYR A 119 1.39 -17.52 -11.23
C TYR A 119 1.09 -16.03 -11.02
N LEU A 120 0.70 -15.64 -9.80
CA LEU A 120 0.15 -14.32 -9.51
C LEU A 120 1.07 -13.42 -8.67
N LEU A 121 2.11 -13.97 -8.03
CA LEU A 121 3.10 -13.21 -7.26
C LEU A 121 4.05 -12.36 -8.14
N PRO A 122 4.52 -12.83 -9.32
CA PRO A 122 5.45 -12.04 -10.13
C PRO A 122 4.88 -10.68 -10.55
N ASP A 123 5.79 -9.75 -10.89
CA ASP A 123 5.41 -8.44 -11.41
C ASP A 123 4.62 -8.56 -12.73
N CYS A 124 3.68 -7.64 -12.96
CA CYS A 124 2.91 -7.55 -14.20
C CYS A 124 3.31 -6.30 -15.00
N ILE A 125 3.82 -6.48 -16.23
CA ILE A 125 4.15 -5.41 -17.20
C ILE A 125 4.77 -4.16 -16.53
N ARG A 126 6.02 -4.30 -16.08
CA ARG A 126 6.74 -3.28 -15.28
C ARG A 126 6.68 -1.84 -15.82
N PRO A 127 6.78 -1.59 -17.14
CA PRO A 127 6.71 -0.23 -17.67
C PRO A 127 5.36 0.48 -17.43
N VAL A 128 4.27 -0.29 -17.30
CA VAL A 128 2.91 0.25 -17.16
C VAL A 128 2.47 0.27 -15.71
N PHE A 129 2.56 -0.88 -15.02
CA PHE A 129 2.03 -1.03 -13.66
C PHE A 129 3.10 -0.90 -12.57
N GLY A 130 4.37 -0.67 -12.93
CA GLY A 130 5.47 -0.66 -11.98
C GLY A 130 5.72 -2.05 -11.39
N ARG A 131 6.11 -2.11 -10.11
CA ARG A 131 6.42 -3.35 -9.40
C ARG A 131 5.20 -3.93 -8.68
N THR A 132 4.09 -4.03 -9.42
CA THR A 132 2.83 -4.53 -8.87
C THR A 132 2.61 -5.97 -9.31
N THR A 133 2.01 -6.75 -8.43
CA THR A 133 1.80 -8.19 -8.65
C THR A 133 0.73 -8.41 -9.73
N ARG A 134 0.83 -9.54 -10.44
CA ARG A 134 -0.23 -9.97 -11.37
C ARG A 134 -1.59 -10.11 -10.69
N LEU A 135 -1.64 -10.47 -9.40
CA LEU A 135 -2.88 -10.48 -8.63
C LEU A 135 -3.52 -9.09 -8.56
N GLN A 136 -2.75 -8.06 -8.22
CA GLN A 136 -3.27 -6.68 -8.14
C GLN A 136 -3.78 -6.20 -9.51
N VAL A 137 -3.04 -6.49 -10.59
CA VAL A 137 -3.47 -6.13 -11.95
C VAL A 137 -4.71 -6.91 -12.37
N LEU A 138 -4.84 -8.18 -11.99
CA LEU A 138 -6.05 -8.97 -12.26
C LEU A 138 -7.28 -8.36 -11.57
N ILE A 139 -7.16 -7.96 -10.30
CA ILE A 139 -8.25 -7.30 -9.56
C ILE A 139 -8.67 -6.00 -10.25
N LEU A 140 -7.69 -5.18 -10.67
CA LEU A 140 -7.95 -3.97 -11.44
C LEU A 140 -8.61 -4.28 -12.78
N ALA A 141 -8.16 -5.31 -13.50
CA ALA A 141 -8.71 -5.70 -14.79
C ALA A 141 -10.16 -6.14 -14.69
N VAL A 142 -10.53 -6.89 -13.64
CA VAL A 142 -11.92 -7.28 -13.37
C VAL A 142 -12.80 -6.06 -13.11
N LEU A 143 -12.33 -5.12 -12.29
CA LEU A 143 -13.06 -3.86 -12.04
C LEU A 143 -13.21 -3.03 -13.32
N ALA A 144 -12.13 -2.87 -14.08
CA ALA A 144 -12.15 -2.12 -15.35
C ALA A 144 -13.07 -2.77 -16.39
N ALA A 145 -13.06 -4.11 -16.48
CA ALA A 145 -13.95 -4.86 -17.37
C ALA A 145 -15.42 -4.66 -16.99
N TYR A 146 -15.76 -4.73 -15.70
CA TYR A 146 -17.10 -4.41 -15.21
C TYR A 146 -17.52 -3.01 -15.68
N LEU A 147 -16.70 -2.00 -15.38
CA LEU A 147 -17.02 -0.61 -15.71
C LEU A 147 -17.17 -0.41 -17.22
N LEU A 148 -16.30 -1.02 -18.03
CA LEU A 148 -16.36 -0.93 -19.48
C LEU A 148 -17.65 -1.56 -20.03
N VAL A 149 -17.97 -2.79 -19.63
CA VAL A 149 -19.17 -3.50 -20.08
C VAL A 149 -20.42 -2.72 -19.70
N PHE A 150 -20.57 -2.34 -18.43
CA PHE A 150 -21.77 -1.67 -17.95
C PHE A 150 -21.88 -0.21 -18.41
N SER A 151 -20.82 0.40 -18.96
CA SER A 151 -20.90 1.67 -19.67
C SER A 151 -21.76 1.58 -20.95
N PHE A 152 -21.87 0.41 -21.57
CA PHE A 152 -22.58 0.23 -22.84
C PHE A 152 -23.83 -0.66 -22.76
N VAL A 153 -23.85 -1.65 -21.86
CA VAL A 153 -24.96 -2.61 -21.76
C VAL A 153 -26.28 -1.92 -21.41
N GLY A 154 -27.31 -2.12 -22.23
CA GLY A 154 -28.63 -1.53 -22.01
C GLY A 154 -28.75 -0.05 -22.41
N ILE A 155 -27.83 0.46 -23.22
CA ILE A 155 -28.02 1.72 -23.96
C ILE A 155 -28.88 1.43 -25.20
N VAL A 156 -29.92 2.24 -25.41
CA VAL A 156 -30.69 2.23 -26.67
C VAL A 156 -29.95 3.10 -27.68
N TYR A 157 -29.48 2.50 -28.79
CA TYR A 157 -28.73 3.19 -29.85
C TYR A 157 -29.68 3.72 -30.93
N ASN A 158 -29.94 5.02 -30.94
CA ASN A 158 -30.81 5.64 -31.93
C ASN A 158 -30.49 7.14 -32.13
N THR A 159 -31.11 7.76 -33.13
CA THR A 159 -31.08 9.19 -33.40
C THR A 159 -32.51 9.73 -33.43
N TRP A 160 -32.76 10.81 -32.69
CA TRP A 160 -34.05 11.50 -32.65
C TRP A 160 -33.85 12.93 -33.14
N ILE A 161 -34.56 13.30 -34.20
CA ILE A 161 -34.59 14.67 -34.70
C ILE A 161 -35.79 15.36 -34.09
N THR A 162 -35.56 16.36 -33.25
CA THR A 162 -36.63 17.03 -32.49
C THR A 162 -36.67 18.52 -32.83
N PRO A 163 -37.84 19.10 -33.14
CA PRO A 163 -37.97 20.51 -33.49
C PRO A 163 -37.60 21.43 -32.32
N VAL A 164 -37.05 22.61 -32.61
CA VAL A 164 -36.79 23.61 -31.57
C VAL A 164 -38.04 24.46 -31.34
N LYS A 165 -38.44 24.60 -30.06
CA LYS A 165 -39.64 25.37 -29.70
C LYS A 165 -39.54 26.79 -30.25
N LYS A 166 -40.62 27.25 -30.90
CA LYS A 166 -40.77 28.60 -31.46
C LYS A 166 -39.79 28.95 -32.61
N MET A 167 -39.08 27.97 -33.20
CA MET A 167 -38.21 28.18 -34.37
C MET A 167 -38.47 27.15 -35.47
N PRO A 168 -39.41 27.42 -36.39
CA PRO A 168 -39.71 26.53 -37.51
C PRO A 168 -38.48 26.24 -38.37
N GLY A 169 -38.29 24.98 -38.78
CA GLY A 169 -37.17 24.57 -39.64
C GLY A 169 -35.84 24.35 -38.91
N VAL A 170 -35.77 24.60 -37.61
CA VAL A 170 -34.58 24.36 -36.78
C VAL A 170 -34.80 23.10 -35.93
N TYR A 171 -33.82 22.21 -35.92
CA TYR A 171 -33.92 20.90 -35.25
C TYR A 171 -32.69 20.61 -34.39
N ASN A 172 -32.94 19.95 -33.25
CA ASN A 172 -31.90 19.30 -32.46
C ASN A 172 -31.67 17.88 -32.96
N THR A 173 -30.41 17.45 -33.01
CA THR A 173 -30.05 16.05 -33.22
C THR A 173 -29.77 15.41 -31.87
N ARG A 174 -30.67 14.56 -31.40
CA ARG A 174 -30.49 13.83 -30.13
C ARG A 174 -29.99 12.43 -30.45
N VAL A 175 -28.98 11.97 -29.70
CA VAL A 175 -28.36 10.66 -29.90
C VAL A 175 -28.03 10.04 -28.55
N SER A 176 -27.79 8.74 -28.55
CA SER A 176 -27.47 7.95 -27.34
C SER A 176 -26.18 8.38 -26.62
N LEU A 177 -25.40 9.29 -27.20
CA LEU A 177 -24.25 9.91 -26.55
C LEU A 177 -24.63 10.59 -25.23
N GLY A 178 -25.81 11.22 -25.12
CA GLY A 178 -26.26 11.86 -23.88
C GLY A 178 -26.44 10.85 -22.74
N PRO A 179 -27.34 9.86 -22.89
CA PRO A 179 -27.51 8.78 -21.92
C PRO A 179 -26.21 8.03 -21.57
N TRP A 180 -25.32 7.84 -22.55
CA TRP A 180 -24.00 7.22 -22.32
C TRP A 180 -23.07 8.13 -21.50
N SER A 181 -23.00 9.42 -21.83
CA SER A 181 -22.22 10.42 -21.10
C SER A 181 -22.67 10.52 -19.65
N ASP A 182 -23.98 10.56 -19.38
CA ASP A 182 -24.51 10.56 -18.02
C ASP A 182 -24.12 9.29 -17.26
N ARG A 183 -24.20 8.13 -17.91
CA ARG A 183 -23.85 6.85 -17.28
C ARG A 183 -22.39 6.79 -16.81
N ILE A 184 -21.44 7.19 -17.66
CA ILE A 184 -20.03 7.18 -17.26
C ILE A 184 -19.73 8.26 -16.22
N GLY A 185 -20.48 9.38 -16.21
CA GLY A 185 -20.45 10.37 -15.14
C GLY A 185 -20.91 9.80 -13.79
N VAL A 186 -22.04 9.09 -13.78
CA VAL A 186 -22.56 8.39 -12.58
C VAL A 186 -21.55 7.36 -12.06
N LEU A 187 -20.94 6.57 -12.95
CA LEU A 187 -19.89 5.62 -12.55
C LEU A 187 -18.68 6.33 -11.93
N ALA A 188 -18.24 7.46 -12.48
CA ALA A 188 -17.13 8.25 -11.92
C ALA A 188 -17.45 8.81 -10.52
N TYR A 189 -18.68 9.32 -10.31
CA TYR A 189 -19.16 9.72 -8.98
C TYR A 189 -19.10 8.56 -8.00
N ALA A 190 -19.64 7.40 -8.40
CA ALA A 190 -19.70 6.22 -7.56
C ALA A 190 -18.32 5.63 -7.19
N LEU A 191 -17.31 5.80 -8.05
CA LEU A 191 -15.94 5.35 -7.79
C LEU A 191 -15.16 6.27 -6.85
N THR A 192 -15.57 7.53 -6.69
CA THR A 192 -14.87 8.50 -5.83
C THR A 192 -14.76 8.05 -4.37
N PRO A 193 -15.85 7.64 -3.65
CA PRO A 193 -15.72 7.13 -2.28
C PRO A 193 -14.89 5.84 -2.21
N LEU A 194 -14.95 4.98 -3.22
CA LEU A 194 -14.12 3.77 -3.30
C LEU A 194 -12.63 4.12 -3.40
N SER A 195 -12.28 5.09 -4.24
CA SER A 195 -10.90 5.59 -4.37
C SER A 195 -10.39 6.17 -3.05
N VAL A 196 -11.20 6.96 -2.33
CA VAL A 196 -10.85 7.49 -1.01
C VAL A 196 -10.65 6.36 0.01
N LEU A 197 -11.52 5.35 0.01
CA LEU A 197 -11.43 4.20 0.89
C LEU A 197 -10.10 3.45 0.70
N PHE A 198 -9.66 3.26 -0.54
CA PHE A 198 -8.36 2.63 -0.86
C PHE A 198 -7.13 3.42 -0.38
N ALA A 199 -7.26 4.72 -0.11
CA ALA A 199 -6.16 5.58 0.34
C ALA A 199 -6.07 5.75 1.87
N THR A 200 -7.02 5.18 2.63
CA THR A 200 -7.05 5.28 4.10
C THR A 200 -5.90 4.49 4.75
N ARG A 201 -5.34 5.02 5.85
CA ARG A 201 -4.36 4.31 6.70
C ARG A 201 -5.04 3.62 7.87
N GLU A 202 -6.07 4.25 8.45
CA GLU A 202 -7.01 3.61 9.39
C GLU A 202 -8.02 2.82 8.55
N SER A 203 -7.50 1.79 7.87
CA SER A 203 -8.22 1.13 6.79
C SER A 203 -9.14 0.04 7.32
N ILE A 204 -10.45 0.28 7.16
CA ILE A 204 -11.48 -0.77 7.38
C ILE A 204 -11.23 -1.96 6.43
N LEU A 205 -10.71 -1.69 5.23
CA LEU A 205 -10.34 -2.75 4.30
C LEU A 205 -9.23 -3.63 4.89
N SER A 206 -8.20 -3.06 5.50
CA SER A 206 -7.16 -3.85 6.19
C SER A 206 -7.72 -4.64 7.38
N LEU A 207 -8.71 -4.10 8.10
CA LEU A 207 -9.37 -4.83 9.19
C LEU A 207 -10.12 -6.06 8.66
N LEU A 208 -10.92 -5.89 7.61
CA LEU A 208 -11.73 -6.95 7.01
C LEU A 208 -10.87 -7.99 6.27
N THR A 209 -9.87 -7.51 5.52
CA THR A 209 -9.07 -8.33 4.62
C THR A 209 -7.71 -8.72 5.16
N GLY A 210 -7.24 -8.21 6.29
CA GLY A 210 -5.85 -8.48 6.75
C GLY A 210 -4.74 -8.07 5.78
N VAL A 211 -5.08 -7.45 4.65
CA VAL A 211 -4.12 -6.96 3.68
C VAL A 211 -3.64 -5.60 4.18
N PRO A 212 -2.32 -5.36 4.23
CA PRO A 212 -1.78 -4.06 4.61
C PRO A 212 -2.35 -2.93 3.75
N TYR A 213 -2.68 -1.79 4.36
CA TYR A 213 -3.36 -0.69 3.66
C TYR A 213 -2.56 -0.17 2.46
N GLN A 214 -1.24 -0.37 2.48
CA GLN A 214 -0.32 0.05 1.43
C GLN A 214 -0.69 -0.55 0.08
N ASN A 215 -1.12 -1.81 0.07
CA ASN A 215 -1.42 -2.58 -1.12
C ASN A 215 -2.66 -2.00 -1.85
N PHE A 216 -3.56 -1.32 -1.14
CA PHE A 216 -4.73 -0.65 -1.73
C PHE A 216 -4.37 0.65 -2.47
N ASN A 217 -3.22 1.28 -2.18
CA ASN A 217 -2.83 2.50 -2.88
C ASN A 217 -2.63 2.29 -4.39
N PHE A 218 -2.30 1.07 -4.80
CA PHE A 218 -2.30 0.70 -6.22
C PHE A 218 -3.69 0.92 -6.83
N LEU A 219 -4.73 0.39 -6.18
CA LEU A 219 -6.11 0.55 -6.63
C LEU A 219 -6.59 1.99 -6.55
N HIS A 220 -6.23 2.74 -5.50
CA HIS A 220 -6.52 4.19 -5.42
C HIS A 220 -6.01 4.95 -6.66
N ARG A 221 -4.75 4.71 -7.05
CA ARG A 221 -4.14 5.37 -8.21
C ARG A 221 -4.86 5.02 -9.51
N TRP A 222 -5.10 3.73 -9.76
CA TRP A 222 -5.69 3.28 -11.01
C TRP A 222 -7.19 3.57 -11.12
N VAL A 223 -7.94 3.50 -10.02
CA VAL A 223 -9.33 3.97 -9.98
C VAL A 223 -9.37 5.49 -10.19
N GLY A 224 -8.41 6.24 -9.65
CA GLY A 224 -8.24 7.66 -9.96
C GLY A 224 -8.07 7.93 -11.47
N TYR A 225 -7.26 7.13 -12.17
CA TYR A 225 -7.12 7.25 -13.63
C TYR A 225 -8.41 6.90 -14.38
N ILE A 226 -9.15 5.88 -13.93
CA ILE A 226 -10.45 5.54 -14.51
C ILE A 226 -11.45 6.69 -14.34
N ILE A 227 -11.51 7.30 -13.15
CA ILE A 227 -12.36 8.47 -12.88
C ILE A 227 -12.01 9.61 -13.84
N VAL A 228 -10.73 9.94 -14.01
CA VAL A 228 -10.28 10.97 -14.98
C VAL A 228 -10.78 10.66 -16.38
N ILE A 229 -10.57 9.43 -16.87
CA ILE A 229 -11.00 9.02 -18.22
C ILE A 229 -12.52 9.14 -18.37
N GLN A 230 -13.30 8.61 -17.42
CA GLN A 230 -14.76 8.65 -17.47
C GLN A 230 -15.29 10.08 -17.39
N SER A 231 -14.75 10.92 -16.50
CA SER A 231 -15.15 12.33 -16.39
C SER A 231 -14.76 13.16 -17.62
N SER A 232 -13.59 12.90 -18.22
CA SER A 232 -13.20 13.56 -19.48
C SER A 232 -14.12 13.16 -20.63
N LEU A 233 -14.43 11.87 -20.77
CA LEU A 233 -15.35 11.38 -21.80
C LEU A 233 -16.78 11.88 -21.59
N HIS A 234 -17.26 11.95 -20.34
CA HIS A 234 -18.54 12.57 -19.97
C HIS A 234 -18.58 14.02 -20.48
N THR A 235 -17.55 14.80 -20.16
CA THR A 235 -17.43 16.20 -20.57
C THR A 235 -17.39 16.34 -22.09
N ILE A 236 -16.57 15.53 -22.78
CA ILE A 236 -16.45 15.57 -24.25
C ILE A 236 -17.80 15.26 -24.89
N GLY A 237 -18.52 14.24 -24.41
CA GLY A 237 -19.82 13.90 -24.97
C GLY A 237 -20.85 15.02 -24.80
N TRP A 238 -20.91 15.65 -23.63
CA TRP A 238 -21.80 16.79 -23.39
C TRP A 238 -21.41 18.04 -24.20
N LEU A 239 -20.11 18.30 -24.39
CA LEU A 239 -19.64 19.35 -25.30
C LEU A 239 -20.10 19.11 -26.74
N VAL A 240 -19.98 17.88 -27.26
CA VAL A 240 -20.46 17.54 -28.61
C VAL A 240 -21.98 17.74 -28.71
N ILE A 241 -22.73 17.34 -27.69
CA ILE A 241 -24.18 17.51 -27.67
C ILE A 241 -24.58 18.98 -27.71
N GLU A 242 -24.08 19.77 -26.76
CA GLU A 242 -24.57 21.13 -26.51
C GLU A 242 -23.96 22.17 -27.47
N VAL A 243 -22.76 21.94 -28.01
CA VAL A 243 -22.09 22.88 -28.92
C VAL A 243 -22.34 22.55 -30.39
N ARG A 244 -22.62 21.28 -30.73
CA ARG A 244 -22.74 20.85 -32.13
C ARG A 244 -24.09 20.31 -32.51
N LEU A 245 -24.68 19.45 -31.68
CA LEU A 245 -25.87 18.69 -32.05
C LEU A 245 -27.17 19.42 -31.72
N TYR A 246 -27.18 20.24 -30.68
CA TYR A 246 -28.33 21.08 -30.33
C TYR A 246 -28.25 22.44 -31.01
N GLN A 247 -29.41 23.02 -31.29
CA GLN A 247 -29.60 24.22 -32.10
C GLN A 247 -30.62 25.14 -31.43
N PRO A 248 -30.53 26.46 -31.68
CA PRO A 248 -29.59 27.17 -32.56
C PRO A 248 -28.23 27.44 -31.90
N GLN A 249 -27.16 27.40 -32.69
CA GLN A 249 -25.82 27.83 -32.27
C GLN A 249 -25.55 29.29 -32.67
N PRO A 250 -24.82 30.07 -31.85
CA PRO A 250 -24.16 29.69 -30.60
C PRO A 250 -25.05 29.78 -29.34
N THR A 251 -26.31 30.23 -29.48
CA THR A 251 -27.18 30.57 -28.34
C THR A 251 -27.34 29.42 -27.34
N VAL A 252 -27.58 28.19 -27.80
CA VAL A 252 -27.72 27.03 -26.90
C VAL A 252 -26.44 26.79 -26.10
N ALA A 253 -25.27 26.87 -26.72
CA ALA A 253 -24.00 26.68 -26.04
C ALA A 253 -23.72 27.78 -25.00
N GLU A 254 -24.00 29.04 -25.34
CA GLU A 254 -23.83 30.18 -24.43
C GLU A 254 -24.77 30.10 -23.22
N GLU A 255 -26.03 29.76 -23.44
CA GLU A 255 -27.00 29.56 -22.38
C GLU A 255 -26.59 28.39 -21.48
N TRP A 256 -26.18 27.26 -22.06
CA TRP A 256 -25.75 26.07 -21.33
C TRP A 256 -24.50 26.31 -20.46
N ILE A 257 -23.45 26.91 -21.01
CA ILE A 257 -22.19 27.12 -20.27
C ILE A 257 -22.34 28.12 -19.13
N SER A 258 -23.29 29.06 -19.24
CA SER A 258 -23.58 30.04 -18.20
C SER A 258 -24.36 29.46 -17.00
N GLN A 259 -24.87 28.23 -17.11
CA GLN A 259 -25.63 27.60 -16.03
C GLN A 259 -24.72 27.25 -14.86
N LEU A 260 -25.18 27.55 -13.64
CA LEU A 260 -24.38 27.38 -12.41
C LEU A 260 -23.82 25.96 -12.23
N TYR A 261 -24.61 24.94 -12.52
CA TYR A 261 -24.17 23.54 -12.41
C TYR A 261 -23.05 23.20 -13.40
N MET A 262 -23.05 23.82 -14.57
CA MET A 262 -22.03 23.62 -15.60
C MET A 262 -20.75 24.36 -15.27
N ILE A 263 -20.85 25.57 -14.71
CA ILE A 263 -19.70 26.28 -14.12
C ILE A 263 -19.02 25.41 -13.07
N TRP A 264 -19.79 24.80 -12.16
CA TRP A 264 -19.26 23.85 -11.20
C TRP A 264 -18.69 22.58 -11.85
N GLY A 265 -19.26 22.10 -12.96
CA GLY A 265 -18.72 20.99 -13.75
C GLY A 265 -17.34 21.30 -14.32
N CYS A 266 -17.15 22.48 -14.90
CA CYS A 266 -15.85 22.97 -15.38
C CYS A 266 -14.83 23.08 -14.23
N ILE A 267 -15.24 23.62 -13.09
CA ILE A 267 -14.40 23.73 -11.88
C ILE A 267 -14.02 22.33 -11.36
N ALA A 268 -14.97 21.39 -11.32
CA ALA A 268 -14.72 20.01 -10.90
C ALA A 268 -13.72 19.32 -11.82
N LEU A 269 -13.89 19.43 -13.15
CA LEU A 269 -12.94 18.89 -14.11
C LEU A 269 -11.56 19.53 -13.98
N PHE A 270 -11.47 20.84 -13.77
CA PHE A 270 -10.20 21.52 -13.51
C PHE A 270 -9.49 20.94 -12.30
N PHE A 271 -10.18 20.79 -11.15
CA PHE A 271 -9.57 20.21 -9.96
C PHE A 271 -9.20 18.73 -10.15
N LEU A 272 -10.01 17.96 -10.88
CA LEU A 272 -9.69 16.57 -11.21
C LEU A 272 -8.44 16.45 -12.09
N MET A 273 -8.30 17.31 -13.10
CA MET A 273 -7.11 17.37 -13.95
C MET A 273 -5.88 17.84 -13.17
N ALA A 274 -6.03 18.83 -12.28
CA ALA A 274 -4.95 19.26 -11.40
C ALA A 274 -4.51 18.14 -10.45
N LEU A 275 -5.46 17.39 -9.85
CA LEU A 275 -5.18 16.20 -9.06
C LEU A 275 -4.39 15.18 -9.87
N TYR A 276 -4.82 14.87 -11.09
CA TYR A 276 -4.15 13.93 -11.96
C TYR A 276 -2.71 14.36 -12.27
N VAL A 277 -2.51 15.58 -12.78
CA VAL A 277 -1.20 16.09 -13.20
C VAL A 277 -0.23 16.18 -12.03
N LEU A 278 -0.66 16.73 -10.88
CA LEU A 278 0.20 16.84 -9.69
C LEU A 278 0.51 15.48 -9.04
N SER A 279 -0.23 14.43 -9.39
CA SER A 279 0.02 13.05 -8.94
C SER A 279 0.92 12.26 -9.89
N LEU A 280 1.35 12.84 -11.02
CA LEU A 280 2.24 12.15 -11.96
C LEU A 280 3.66 12.02 -11.39
N PRO A 281 4.32 10.85 -11.50
CA PRO A 281 5.67 10.65 -10.96
C PRO A 281 6.71 11.71 -11.37
N PRO A 282 6.76 12.20 -12.64
CA PRO A 282 7.67 13.29 -13.01
C PRO A 282 7.42 14.58 -12.23
N VAL A 283 6.15 14.94 -11.99
CA VAL A 283 5.76 16.15 -11.27
C VAL A 283 6.06 16.02 -9.78
N ILE A 284 5.82 14.84 -9.19
CA ILE A 284 6.18 14.55 -7.80
C ILE A 284 7.70 14.62 -7.61
N ARG A 285 8.49 14.10 -8.55
CA ARG A 285 9.96 14.19 -8.48
C ARG A 285 10.46 15.63 -8.57
N LEU A 286 9.78 16.47 -9.35
CA LEU A 286 10.12 17.89 -9.50
C LEU A 286 9.74 18.72 -8.26
N THR A 287 8.56 18.49 -7.70
CA THR A 287 7.99 19.32 -6.62
C THR A 287 8.22 18.77 -5.22
N GLY A 288 8.55 17.49 -5.12
CA GLY A 288 8.72 16.75 -3.87
C GLY A 288 7.41 16.11 -3.37
N TYR A 289 7.55 14.95 -2.71
CA TYR A 289 6.44 14.16 -2.19
C TYR A 289 5.54 14.93 -1.19
N GLU A 290 6.13 15.83 -0.42
CA GLU A 290 5.41 16.60 0.59
C GLU A 290 4.53 17.70 -0.01
N PHE A 291 4.94 18.30 -1.14
CA PHE A 291 4.08 19.19 -1.91
C PHE A 291 2.90 18.42 -2.48
N PHE A 292 3.17 17.31 -3.18
CA PHE A 292 2.15 16.41 -3.73
C PHE A 292 1.11 16.02 -2.68
N ARG A 293 1.54 15.53 -1.51
CA ARG A 293 0.60 15.06 -0.47
C ARG A 293 -0.33 16.18 0.01
N LYS A 294 0.19 17.38 0.22
CA LYS A 294 -0.58 18.52 0.73
C LYS A 294 -1.52 19.09 -0.34
N SER A 295 -1.02 19.31 -1.56
CA SER A 295 -1.84 19.82 -2.66
C SER A 295 -2.95 18.84 -3.02
N HIS A 296 -2.65 17.53 -3.04
CA HIS A 296 -3.65 16.50 -3.33
C HIS A 296 -4.79 16.50 -2.31
N TYR A 297 -4.53 16.67 -1.01
CA TYR A 297 -5.61 16.75 -0.02
C TYR A 297 -6.50 17.97 -0.20
N VAL A 298 -5.93 19.15 -0.42
CA VAL A 298 -6.70 20.38 -0.62
C VAL A 298 -7.53 20.27 -1.91
N LEU A 299 -6.91 19.86 -3.01
CA LEU A 299 -7.59 19.70 -4.29
C LEU A 299 -8.66 18.62 -4.26
N ALA A 300 -8.46 17.52 -3.52
CA ALA A 300 -9.48 16.48 -3.37
C ALA A 300 -10.74 17.01 -2.66
N MET A 301 -10.59 17.83 -1.62
CA MET A 301 -11.74 18.44 -0.94
C MET A 301 -12.47 19.43 -1.86
N LEU A 302 -11.72 20.25 -2.59
CA LEU A 302 -12.28 21.19 -3.55
C LEU A 302 -12.99 20.48 -4.71
N TYR A 303 -12.41 19.39 -5.23
CA TYR A 303 -13.02 18.52 -6.24
C TYR A 303 -14.35 17.94 -5.76
N VAL A 304 -14.39 17.35 -4.56
CA VAL A 304 -15.62 16.77 -3.99
C VAL A 304 -16.69 17.84 -3.79
N GLY A 305 -16.32 19.02 -3.28
CA GLY A 305 -17.24 20.15 -3.15
C GLY A 305 -17.77 20.63 -4.51
N ALA A 306 -16.89 20.72 -5.52
CA ALA A 306 -17.28 21.09 -6.88
C ALA A 306 -18.19 20.05 -7.53
N CYS A 307 -18.01 18.75 -7.28
CA CYS A 307 -18.93 17.70 -7.71
C CYS A 307 -20.33 17.87 -7.10
N ILE A 308 -20.43 18.17 -5.80
CA ILE A 308 -21.74 18.45 -5.17
C ILE A 308 -22.40 19.67 -5.84
N GLY A 309 -21.63 20.72 -6.13
CA GLY A 309 -22.12 21.90 -6.87
C GLY A 309 -22.52 21.61 -8.31
N HIS A 310 -21.81 20.68 -8.98
CA HIS A 310 -22.07 20.27 -10.35
C HIS A 310 -23.34 19.43 -10.44
N TRP A 311 -23.51 18.45 -9.55
CA TRP A 311 -24.69 17.60 -9.56
C TRP A 311 -25.09 17.11 -8.17
N LYS A 312 -25.93 17.90 -7.50
CA LYS A 312 -26.38 17.64 -6.12
C LYS A 312 -27.09 16.29 -5.96
N ASN A 313 -27.83 15.81 -6.96
CA ASN A 313 -28.58 14.56 -6.83
C ASN A 313 -27.68 13.32 -6.62
N LEU A 314 -26.38 13.42 -6.95
CA LEU A 314 -25.38 12.38 -6.71
C LEU A 314 -24.50 12.65 -5.47
N GLU A 315 -24.91 13.57 -4.58
CA GLU A 315 -24.19 13.85 -3.32
C GLU A 315 -24.08 12.63 -2.40
N CYS A 316 -24.96 11.64 -2.59
CA CYS A 316 -24.91 10.34 -1.91
C CYS A 316 -23.59 9.57 -2.13
N PHE A 317 -22.79 9.88 -3.16
CA PHE A 317 -21.44 9.33 -3.35
C PHE A 317 -20.34 10.24 -2.79
N MET A 318 -20.56 11.55 -2.82
CA MET A 318 -19.58 12.54 -2.35
C MET A 318 -19.53 12.63 -0.83
N ILE A 319 -20.68 12.59 -0.15
CA ILE A 319 -20.76 12.67 1.31
C ILE A 319 -20.02 11.50 1.98
N PRO A 320 -20.23 10.22 1.58
CA PRO A 320 -19.44 9.11 2.12
C PRO A 320 -17.93 9.26 1.91
N ALA A 321 -17.49 9.82 0.77
CA ALA A 321 -16.07 10.06 0.53
C ALA A 321 -15.48 11.02 1.58
N LEU A 322 -16.20 12.11 1.91
CA LEU A 322 -15.82 13.04 2.97
C LEU A 322 -15.83 12.35 4.34
N VAL A 323 -16.89 11.61 4.66
CA VAL A 323 -17.03 10.90 5.95
C VAL A 323 -15.88 9.94 6.16
N ILE A 324 -15.55 9.10 5.17
CA ILE A 324 -14.42 8.15 5.22
C ILE A 324 -13.10 8.91 5.47
N TRP A 325 -12.88 10.02 4.78
CA TRP A 325 -11.67 10.81 4.94
C TRP A 325 -11.55 11.42 6.35
N PHE A 326 -12.63 12.03 6.86
CA PHE A 326 -12.66 12.64 8.20
C PHE A 326 -12.52 11.61 9.31
N LEU A 327 -13.24 10.48 9.22
CA LEU A 327 -13.16 9.40 10.20
C LEU A 327 -11.74 8.85 10.31
N ASP A 328 -11.08 8.63 9.18
CA ASP A 328 -9.69 8.18 9.22
C ASP A 328 -8.80 9.23 9.89
N ARG A 329 -8.91 10.53 9.57
CA ARG A 329 -8.06 11.55 10.22
C ARG A 329 -8.33 11.68 11.72
N ALA A 330 -9.60 11.63 12.13
CA ALA A 330 -9.98 11.66 13.53
C ALA A 330 -9.41 10.45 14.27
N ALA A 331 -9.52 9.24 13.70
CA ALA A 331 -8.97 8.02 14.28
C ALA A 331 -7.45 8.11 14.46
N ARG A 332 -6.71 8.67 13.48
CA ARG A 332 -5.27 8.91 13.63
C ARG A 332 -4.96 9.90 14.76
N ALA A 333 -5.68 11.02 14.83
CA ALA A 333 -5.46 12.03 15.85
C ALA A 333 -5.74 11.49 17.26
N VAL A 334 -6.82 10.73 17.43
CA VAL A 334 -7.15 10.05 18.67
C VAL A 334 -6.06 9.03 19.04
N ARG A 335 -5.62 8.20 18.09
CA ARG A 335 -4.54 7.24 18.32
C ARG A 335 -3.25 7.92 18.78
N THR A 336 -2.81 8.98 18.09
CA THR A 336 -1.63 9.77 18.49
C THR A 336 -1.81 10.37 19.88
N ALA A 337 -2.99 10.94 20.17
CA ALA A 337 -3.28 11.55 21.46
C ALA A 337 -3.21 10.51 22.59
N LEU A 338 -3.84 9.34 22.42
CA LEU A 338 -3.82 8.26 23.40
C LEU A 338 -2.41 7.72 23.65
N MET A 339 -1.57 7.61 22.61
CA MET A 339 -0.18 7.17 22.78
C MET A 339 0.71 8.17 23.53
N HIS A 340 0.39 9.46 23.48
CA HIS A 340 1.25 10.52 24.00
C HIS A 340 0.69 11.22 25.24
N HIS A 341 -0.58 11.00 25.56
CA HIS A 341 -1.22 11.52 26.76
C HIS A 341 -0.92 10.61 27.95
N ASN A 342 0.10 10.97 28.72
CA ASN A 342 0.64 10.15 29.80
C ASN A 342 0.94 11.00 31.04
N PHE A 343 1.22 10.35 32.16
CA PHE A 343 1.69 11.04 33.35
C PHE A 343 3.12 11.58 33.15
N ILE A 344 3.28 12.89 33.28
CA ILE A 344 4.56 13.59 33.22
C ILE A 344 4.97 13.90 34.65
N GLU A 345 6.15 13.39 35.03
CA GLU A 345 6.71 13.60 36.36
C GLU A 345 6.79 15.10 36.69
N GLY A 346 6.21 15.50 37.83
CA GLY A 346 6.15 16.88 38.29
C GLY A 346 5.14 17.80 37.57
N LYS A 347 4.43 17.34 36.53
CA LYS A 347 3.47 18.17 35.76
C LYS A 347 2.06 17.57 35.64
N GLY A 348 1.84 16.32 36.07
CA GLY A 348 0.55 15.64 35.98
C GLY A 348 0.31 15.01 34.60
N MET A 349 -0.95 14.70 34.25
CA MET A 349 -1.25 14.14 32.93
C MET A 349 -1.11 15.19 31.83
N GLY A 350 -0.39 14.86 30.77
CA GLY A 350 -0.18 15.76 29.65
C GLY A 350 0.35 15.05 28.42
N PHE A 351 0.44 15.79 27.32
CA PHE A 351 1.08 15.30 26.10
C PHE A 351 2.60 15.33 26.27
N SER A 352 3.26 14.19 26.07
CA SER A 352 4.72 14.08 26.11
C SER A 352 5.25 13.38 24.86
N ALA A 353 6.15 14.05 24.13
CA ALA A 353 6.88 13.45 23.03
C ALA A 353 8.00 12.52 23.55
N ALA A 354 8.32 11.47 22.79
CA ALA A 354 9.42 10.59 23.13
C ALA A 354 10.76 11.30 22.93
N GLN A 355 11.70 11.10 23.86
CA GLN A 355 13.07 11.64 23.75
C GLN A 355 13.97 10.54 23.18
N ALA A 356 14.28 10.64 21.89
CA ALA A 356 15.09 9.67 21.15
C ALA A 356 16.57 10.00 21.22
N ALA A 357 17.37 9.14 21.85
CA ALA A 357 18.83 9.20 21.77
C ALA A 357 19.27 8.98 20.33
N ILE A 358 20.19 9.81 19.83
CA ILE A 358 20.59 9.81 18.42
C ILE A 358 22.02 9.31 18.28
N THR A 359 22.22 8.37 17.36
CA THR A 359 23.54 7.93 16.90
C THR A 359 23.67 8.18 15.41
N LEU A 360 24.80 8.74 14.98
CA LEU A 360 25.09 9.07 13.59
C LEU A 360 26.22 8.19 13.06
N PHE A 361 26.00 7.61 11.88
CA PHE A 361 26.99 6.83 11.14
C PHE A 361 27.32 7.56 9.82
N PRO A 362 28.45 8.29 9.76
CA PRO A 362 28.79 9.11 8.60
C PRO A 362 29.07 8.30 7.32
N ASP A 363 28.51 8.75 6.19
CA ASP A 363 28.71 8.18 4.85
C ASP A 363 28.62 9.28 3.79
N SER A 364 29.79 9.85 3.47
CA SER A 364 29.94 10.99 2.55
C SER A 364 29.49 10.69 1.12
N GLU A 365 29.52 9.42 0.70
CA GLU A 365 29.16 9.03 -0.67
C GLU A 365 27.66 8.81 -0.84
N ASN A 366 26.99 8.27 0.18
CA ASN A 366 25.65 7.71 0.03
C ASN A 366 24.59 8.30 0.97
N GLY A 367 25.03 9.19 1.85
CA GLY A 367 24.24 9.83 2.90
C GLY A 367 24.32 9.05 4.20
N ASP A 368 24.49 9.78 5.30
CA ASP A 368 24.64 9.27 6.65
C ASP A 368 23.49 8.35 7.07
N VAL A 369 23.75 7.48 8.04
CA VAL A 369 22.71 6.67 8.67
C VAL A 369 22.47 7.17 10.08
N VAL A 370 21.20 7.32 10.45
CA VAL A 370 20.76 7.77 11.77
C VAL A 370 20.10 6.60 12.47
N ARG A 371 20.51 6.34 13.71
CA ARG A 371 19.86 5.42 14.64
C ARG A 371 19.21 6.22 15.77
N LEU A 372 18.01 5.80 16.16
CA LEU A 372 17.22 6.40 17.22
C LEU A 372 16.82 5.33 18.23
N ASP A 373 17.13 5.54 19.50
CA ASP A 373 16.75 4.63 20.59
C ASP A 373 16.00 5.39 21.69
N PHE A 374 14.86 4.85 22.14
CA PHE A 374 14.08 5.39 23.26
C PHE A 374 13.10 4.40 23.85
N SER A 375 12.59 4.69 25.04
CA SER A 375 11.44 4.00 25.63
C SER A 375 10.27 4.95 25.81
N HIS A 376 9.06 4.54 25.42
CA HIS A 376 7.84 5.36 25.51
C HIS A 376 6.69 4.57 26.18
N PRO A 377 5.86 5.16 27.05
CA PRO A 377 4.76 4.45 27.71
C PRO A 377 3.56 4.27 26.79
N HIS A 378 3.48 3.10 26.16
CA HIS A 378 2.34 2.60 25.38
C HIS A 378 2.49 1.08 25.19
N ASP A 379 1.43 0.42 24.74
CA ASP A 379 1.40 -1.04 24.56
C ASP A 379 2.43 -1.55 23.53
N SER A 380 2.83 -2.82 23.68
CA SER A 380 3.70 -3.48 22.70
C SER A 380 3.03 -3.62 21.34
N TRP A 381 3.78 -3.41 20.25
CA TRP A 381 3.30 -3.66 18.89
C TRP A 381 3.57 -5.11 18.44
N SER A 382 3.04 -5.50 17.27
CA SER A 382 3.36 -6.79 16.64
C SER A 382 4.46 -6.65 15.59
N ILE A 383 5.37 -7.62 15.50
CA ILE A 383 6.44 -7.64 14.47
C ILE A 383 5.83 -7.49 13.07
N GLY A 384 6.48 -6.66 12.25
CA GLY A 384 6.00 -6.26 10.91
C GLY A 384 5.20 -4.96 10.90
N GLN A 385 4.75 -4.49 12.06
CA GLN A 385 4.14 -3.17 12.18
C GLN A 385 5.19 -2.04 12.18
N HIS A 386 4.72 -0.82 11.94
CA HIS A 386 5.54 0.37 11.86
C HIS A 386 4.83 1.59 12.44
N PHE A 387 5.60 2.65 12.66
CA PHE A 387 5.12 3.91 13.20
C PHE A 387 5.44 5.05 12.24
N TYR A 388 4.54 6.03 12.19
CA TYR A 388 4.87 7.32 11.61
C TYR A 388 5.54 8.17 12.68
N LEU A 389 6.77 8.59 12.43
CA LEU A 389 7.55 9.45 13.32
C LEU A 389 7.52 10.89 12.80
N CYS A 390 7.20 11.82 13.69
CA CYS A 390 7.25 13.26 13.48
C CYS A 390 8.39 13.83 14.35
N PHE A 391 9.38 14.45 13.70
CA PHE A 391 10.56 15.01 14.35
C PHE A 391 10.29 16.48 14.69
N THR A 392 9.91 16.77 15.93
CA THR A 392 9.33 18.08 16.28
C THR A 392 10.31 19.24 16.15
N GLU A 393 11.62 18.96 16.21
CA GLU A 393 12.68 19.96 16.02
C GLU A 393 12.93 20.31 14.54
N SER A 394 12.44 19.50 13.61
CA SER A 394 12.57 19.73 12.17
C SER A 394 11.25 20.17 11.55
N SER A 395 10.18 19.38 11.72
CA SER A 395 8.84 19.73 11.25
C SER A 395 7.74 19.05 12.05
N ILE A 396 6.72 19.83 12.44
CA ILE A 396 5.49 19.31 13.05
C ILE A 396 4.41 18.92 12.02
N TRP A 397 4.62 19.27 10.74
CA TRP A 397 3.64 19.09 9.67
C TRP A 397 3.89 17.82 8.83
N GLN A 398 4.91 17.05 9.20
CA GLN A 398 5.39 15.91 8.44
C GLN A 398 5.61 14.74 9.37
N SER A 399 5.19 13.56 8.92
CA SER A 399 5.51 12.31 9.59
C SER A 399 5.84 11.25 8.55
N HIS A 400 6.82 10.42 8.87
CA HIS A 400 7.38 9.44 7.94
C HIS A 400 7.35 8.04 8.57
N PRO A 401 7.04 6.99 7.78
CA PRO A 401 6.92 5.64 8.32
C PRO A 401 8.29 5.01 8.55
N PHE A 402 8.51 4.45 9.74
CA PHE A 402 9.70 3.70 10.11
C PHE A 402 9.31 2.40 10.84
N THR A 403 9.97 1.30 10.50
CA THR A 403 9.79 0.03 11.19
C THR A 403 10.76 -0.07 12.36
N PRO A 404 10.29 -0.45 13.56
CA PRO A 404 11.17 -0.75 14.67
C PRO A 404 12.13 -1.89 14.33
N LEU A 405 13.42 -1.68 14.56
CA LEU A 405 14.51 -2.65 14.39
C LEU A 405 14.46 -3.76 15.44
N ASN A 406 13.95 -3.45 16.64
CA ASN A 406 13.97 -4.34 17.79
C ASN A 406 12.68 -5.16 17.91
N ALA A 407 12.75 -6.24 18.69
CA ALA A 407 11.55 -6.96 19.10
C ALA A 407 10.70 -6.10 20.05
N PRO A 408 9.36 -6.22 20.02
CA PRO A 408 8.47 -5.47 20.91
C PRO A 408 8.65 -5.95 22.35
N VAL A 409 9.40 -5.18 23.14
CA VAL A 409 9.68 -5.48 24.54
C VAL A 409 9.21 -4.30 25.40
N THR A 410 8.30 -4.60 26.33
CA THR A 410 7.79 -3.63 27.31
C THR A 410 8.38 -3.96 28.67
N VAL A 411 9.09 -2.99 29.25
CA VAL A 411 9.69 -3.08 30.59
C VAL A 411 9.11 -1.97 31.44
N ASN A 412 8.56 -2.30 32.61
CA ASN A 412 7.97 -1.32 33.53
C ASN A 412 6.94 -0.37 32.86
N GLY A 413 6.07 -0.92 32.01
CA GLY A 413 5.04 -0.15 31.29
C GLY A 413 5.57 0.77 30.19
N ARG A 414 6.86 0.68 29.84
CA ARG A 414 7.49 1.44 28.75
C ARG A 414 7.98 0.49 27.67
N THR A 415 7.62 0.77 26.44
CA THR A 415 8.02 -0.05 25.30
C THR A 415 9.25 0.56 24.64
N ASN A 416 10.29 -0.27 24.46
CA ASN A 416 11.56 0.14 23.86
C ASN A 416 11.43 0.21 22.34
N HIS A 417 12.02 1.22 21.73
CA HIS A 417 12.06 1.44 20.30
C HIS A 417 13.47 1.71 19.83
N SER A 418 13.84 1.05 18.74
CA SER A 418 15.06 1.31 17.98
C SER A 418 14.68 1.50 16.52
N TYR A 419 15.13 2.58 15.89
CA TYR A 419 14.89 2.86 14.48
C TYR A 419 16.19 3.16 13.77
N ILE A 420 16.31 2.73 12.51
CA ILE A 420 17.45 3.07 11.67
C ILE A 420 16.93 3.51 10.30
N PHE A 421 17.44 4.64 9.83
CA PHE A 421 17.17 5.13 8.49
C PHE A 421 18.37 5.83 7.90
N ARG A 422 18.45 5.79 6.56
CA ARG A 422 19.45 6.52 5.82
C ARG A 422 18.96 7.93 5.52
N ALA A 423 19.79 8.92 5.76
CA ALA A 423 19.57 10.31 5.39
C ALA A 423 19.49 10.42 3.86
N LYS A 424 18.34 10.86 3.37
CA LYS A 424 18.06 11.21 1.97
C LYS A 424 17.52 12.63 1.91
N GLY A 425 17.11 13.10 0.74
CA GLY A 425 16.50 14.44 0.63
C GLY A 425 15.31 14.65 1.57
N GLY A 426 15.02 15.91 1.89
CA GLY A 426 13.90 16.29 2.74
C GLY A 426 14.17 16.04 4.23
N GLU A 427 13.17 15.49 4.93
CA GLU A 427 13.15 15.45 6.39
C GLU A 427 14.28 14.61 7.01
N THR A 428 14.60 13.45 6.42
CA THR A 428 15.67 12.58 6.96
C THR A 428 17.06 13.23 6.93
N LYS A 429 17.38 14.06 5.92
CA LYS A 429 18.61 14.87 5.90
C LYS A 429 18.62 15.94 6.98
N LYS A 430 17.50 16.64 7.19
CA LYS A 430 17.40 17.63 8.29
C LYS A 430 17.63 17.00 9.66
N VAL A 431 17.08 15.81 9.89
CA VAL A 431 17.32 15.08 11.15
C VAL A 431 18.79 14.70 11.31
N ALA A 432 19.46 14.25 10.23
CA ALA A 432 20.90 13.98 10.27
C ALA A 432 21.73 15.25 10.53
N GLU A 433 21.38 16.39 9.94
CA GLU A 433 22.03 17.68 10.19
C GLU A 433 21.82 18.16 11.64
N ILE A 434 20.63 17.96 12.21
CA ILE A 434 20.35 18.22 13.63
C ILE A 434 21.21 17.30 14.51
N ALA A 435 21.28 16.02 14.17
CA ALA A 435 22.11 15.05 14.89
C ALA A 435 23.58 15.46 14.88
N ALA A 436 24.13 15.76 13.70
CA ALA A 436 25.52 16.21 13.54
C ALA A 436 25.80 17.48 14.35
N ARG A 437 24.89 18.46 14.33
CA ARG A 437 25.03 19.70 15.10
C ARG A 437 25.04 19.45 16.61
N LYS A 438 24.13 18.61 17.10
CA LYS A 438 24.05 18.28 18.53
C LYS A 438 25.26 17.48 19.01
N LEU A 439 25.73 16.55 18.20
CA LEU A 439 26.94 15.77 18.49
C LEU A 439 28.19 16.68 18.53
N ALA A 440 28.30 17.64 17.60
CA ALA A 440 29.40 18.61 17.60
C ALA A 440 29.34 19.61 18.78
N ALA A 441 28.13 19.93 19.27
CA ALA A 441 27.92 20.84 20.40
C ALA A 441 27.99 20.16 21.77
N ALA A 442 28.08 18.83 21.83
CA ALA A 442 28.17 18.11 23.08
C ALA A 442 29.51 18.44 23.78
N PRO A 443 29.50 18.96 25.03
CA PRO A 443 30.73 19.24 25.76
C PRO A 443 31.50 17.93 25.96
N GLY A 444 32.77 17.89 25.51
CA GLY A 444 33.58 16.67 25.43
C GLY A 444 33.61 15.85 26.72
N GLU A 445 33.62 14.52 26.58
CA GLU A 445 33.76 13.41 27.56
C GLU A 445 33.04 13.48 28.93
N LYS A 446 32.41 14.59 29.32
CA LYS A 446 31.82 14.80 30.65
C LYS A 446 30.29 14.87 30.67
N SER A 447 29.63 14.65 29.53
CA SER A 447 28.17 14.46 29.50
C SER A 447 27.86 12.99 29.24
N GLU A 448 27.40 12.27 30.26
CA GLU A 448 27.02 10.84 30.17
C GLU A 448 25.75 10.60 29.33
N ALA A 449 24.99 11.66 29.01
CA ALA A 449 23.73 11.54 28.28
C ALA A 449 23.92 11.75 26.77
N ALA A 450 23.60 10.73 25.98
CA ALA A 450 23.57 10.83 24.52
C ALA A 450 22.62 11.97 24.06
N PRO A 451 22.97 12.74 23.02
CA PRO A 451 22.09 13.81 22.54
C PRO A 451 20.75 13.25 22.08
N THR A 452 19.66 13.87 22.51
CA THR A 452 18.30 13.42 22.20
C THR A 452 17.60 14.32 21.18
N THR A 453 16.57 13.79 20.52
CA THR A 453 15.58 14.59 19.78
C THR A 453 14.16 14.18 20.12
N SER A 454 13.25 15.15 20.10
CA SER A 454 11.84 14.93 20.40
C SER A 454 11.08 14.34 19.21
N VAL A 455 10.42 13.20 19.45
CA VAL A 455 9.71 12.39 18.45
C VAL A 455 8.26 12.14 18.88
N VAL A 456 7.32 12.48 18.01
CA VAL A 456 5.91 12.08 18.15
C VAL A 456 5.65 10.87 17.27
N LEU A 457 5.14 9.79 17.86
CA LEU A 457 4.78 8.55 17.21
C LEU A 457 3.29 8.55 16.83
N THR A 458 2.96 7.86 15.76
CA THR A 458 1.59 7.50 15.43
C THR A 458 1.57 6.08 14.88
N GLY A 459 0.81 5.19 15.50
CA GLY A 459 0.72 3.79 15.10
C GLY A 459 0.26 2.90 16.26
N PRO A 460 0.59 1.59 16.25
CA PRO A 460 1.24 0.88 15.14
C PRO A 460 0.34 0.74 13.91
N TYR A 461 0.95 0.67 12.73
CA TYR A 461 0.29 0.38 11.45
C TYR A 461 0.91 -0.86 10.79
N GLY A 462 0.16 -1.55 9.93
CA GLY A 462 0.60 -2.78 9.26
C GLY A 462 0.07 -4.04 9.95
N ASP A 463 0.47 -5.20 9.44
CA ASP A 463 -0.06 -6.50 9.86
C ASP A 463 0.97 -7.29 10.71
N PRO A 464 0.54 -8.10 11.70
CA PRO A 464 1.40 -9.01 12.46
C PRO A 464 2.00 -10.14 11.60
N ILE A 465 3.19 -9.94 11.05
CA ILE A 465 3.76 -10.84 10.02
C ILE A 465 4.22 -12.20 10.51
N VAL A 466 4.40 -12.36 11.83
CA VAL A 466 4.82 -13.63 12.46
C VAL A 466 3.65 -14.48 12.93
N ARG A 467 2.41 -13.95 12.95
CA ARG A 467 1.23 -14.62 13.52
C ARG A 467 0.95 -16.00 12.91
N ASN A 468 1.29 -16.17 11.63
CA ASN A 468 1.01 -17.39 10.88
C ASN A 468 2.24 -18.29 10.73
N VAL A 469 3.35 -18.00 11.45
CA VAL A 469 4.60 -18.76 11.35
C VAL A 469 4.64 -19.80 12.46
N THR A 470 4.12 -20.99 12.16
CA THR A 470 4.14 -22.15 13.07
C THR A 470 5.55 -22.74 13.21
N SER A 471 5.76 -23.61 14.19
CA SER A 471 7.08 -24.15 14.55
C SER A 471 7.71 -25.03 13.46
N ASP A 472 6.90 -25.58 12.54
CA ASP A 472 7.30 -26.36 11.37
C ASP A 472 7.75 -25.50 10.17
N VAL A 473 7.57 -24.18 10.23
CA VAL A 473 7.91 -23.27 9.12
C VAL A 473 9.39 -22.88 9.17
N ASN A 474 10.07 -23.10 8.05
CA ASN A 474 11.44 -22.65 7.83
C ASN A 474 11.44 -21.19 7.35
N VAL A 475 12.38 -20.38 7.83
CA VAL A 475 12.36 -18.93 7.64
C VAL A 475 13.66 -18.44 7.01
N LEU A 476 13.50 -17.78 5.86
CA LEU A 476 14.56 -17.07 5.16
C LEU A 476 14.27 -15.56 5.20
N CYS A 477 15.10 -14.81 5.89
CA CYS A 477 15.04 -13.35 5.93
C CYS A 477 16.03 -12.78 4.91
N VAL A 478 15.57 -11.93 3.99
CA VAL A 478 16.39 -11.25 2.99
C VAL A 478 16.24 -9.74 3.14
N ALA A 479 17.35 -9.05 3.36
CA ALA A 479 17.36 -7.61 3.58
C ALA A 479 18.31 -6.88 2.64
N GLY A 480 17.93 -5.69 2.19
CA GLY A 480 18.80 -4.74 1.51
C GLY A 480 18.93 -3.43 2.29
N GLY A 481 20.15 -3.06 2.70
CA GLY A 481 20.42 -1.85 3.46
C GLY A 481 19.61 -1.77 4.76
N THR A 482 18.91 -0.66 4.99
CA THR A 482 18.05 -0.46 6.18
C THR A 482 16.79 -1.31 6.19
N GLY A 483 16.50 -2.07 5.12
CA GLY A 483 15.41 -3.07 5.09
C GLY A 483 15.57 -4.18 6.13
N VAL A 484 16.76 -4.33 6.72
CA VAL A 484 17.02 -5.27 7.83
C VAL A 484 16.11 -5.03 9.03
N THR A 485 15.68 -3.78 9.25
CA THR A 485 14.72 -3.39 10.31
C THR A 485 13.41 -4.17 10.26
N TYR A 486 12.97 -4.61 9.06
CA TYR A 486 11.72 -5.35 8.89
C TYR A 486 11.86 -6.85 9.19
N VAL A 487 13.02 -7.44 8.88
CA VAL A 487 13.20 -8.91 8.92
C VAL A 487 13.97 -9.39 10.15
N LEU A 488 14.78 -8.53 10.78
CA LEU A 488 15.57 -8.91 11.96
C LEU A 488 14.72 -9.25 13.19
N PRO A 489 13.66 -8.47 13.54
CA PRO A 489 12.80 -8.82 14.66
C PRO A 489 12.14 -10.20 14.53
N VAL A 490 11.87 -10.64 13.28
CA VAL A 490 11.32 -11.98 13.00
C VAL A 490 12.27 -13.04 13.54
N LEU A 491 13.55 -12.98 13.20
CA LEU A 491 14.54 -13.93 13.65
C LEU A 491 14.73 -13.88 15.17
N THR A 492 14.79 -12.69 15.76
CA THR A 492 14.93 -12.52 17.22
C THR A 492 13.77 -13.13 17.98
N SER A 493 12.53 -12.95 17.50
CA SER A 493 11.35 -13.53 18.15
C SER A 493 11.28 -15.04 17.96
N LEU A 494 11.56 -15.54 16.75
CA LEU A 494 11.52 -16.96 16.49
C LEU A 494 12.64 -17.68 17.26
N LYS A 495 13.84 -17.12 17.41
CA LYS A 495 14.91 -17.73 18.20
C LYS A 495 14.47 -17.98 19.65
N LYS A 496 13.88 -16.97 20.29
CA LYS A 496 13.42 -17.04 21.69
C LYS A 496 12.27 -18.02 21.91
N ASN A 497 11.38 -18.16 20.94
CA ASN A 497 10.13 -18.91 21.10
C ASN A 497 10.16 -20.31 20.44
N SER A 498 11.30 -20.73 19.86
CA SER A 498 11.39 -22.03 19.16
C SER A 498 11.84 -23.17 20.07
N ALA A 499 10.99 -24.18 20.23
CA ALA A 499 11.40 -25.48 20.78
C ALA A 499 11.87 -26.49 19.70
N GLY A 500 11.73 -26.18 18.41
CA GLY A 500 11.94 -27.13 17.30
C GLY A 500 13.16 -26.88 16.40
N SER A 501 13.55 -27.90 15.64
CA SER A 501 14.62 -27.86 14.63
C SER A 501 14.14 -27.24 13.30
N ARG A 502 13.85 -25.93 13.29
CA ARG A 502 13.57 -25.18 12.05
C ARG A 502 14.81 -24.51 11.51
N LYS A 503 14.89 -24.36 10.18
CA LYS A 503 15.96 -23.61 9.53
C LYS A 503 15.67 -22.10 9.59
N LEU A 504 16.60 -21.34 10.16
CA LEU A 504 16.56 -19.88 10.22
C LEU A 504 17.79 -19.30 9.51
N GLU A 505 17.60 -18.45 8.51
CA GLU A 505 18.69 -17.83 7.76
C GLU A 505 18.42 -16.34 7.49
N LEU A 506 19.45 -15.51 7.67
CA LEU A 506 19.50 -14.10 7.29
C LEU A 506 20.46 -13.93 6.12
N VAL A 507 19.97 -13.35 5.03
CA VAL A 507 20.78 -12.86 3.91
C VAL A 507 20.67 -11.34 3.89
N TRP A 508 21.75 -10.65 4.24
CA TRP A 508 21.76 -9.19 4.31
C TRP A 508 22.73 -8.59 3.31
N VAL A 509 22.19 -7.81 2.37
CA VAL A 509 22.96 -7.10 1.35
C VAL A 509 23.17 -5.65 1.77
N VAL A 510 24.42 -5.26 1.98
CA VAL A 510 24.83 -3.91 2.39
C VAL A 510 25.76 -3.29 1.34
N ARG A 511 26.04 -1.99 1.48
CA ARG A 511 27.00 -1.32 0.59
C ARG A 511 28.41 -1.66 1.04
N HIS A 512 28.69 -1.49 2.33
CA HIS A 512 30.00 -1.69 2.93
C HIS A 512 29.92 -2.56 4.18
N MET A 513 31.01 -3.26 4.54
CA MET A 513 31.06 -4.04 5.79
C MET A 513 30.98 -3.19 7.05
N LYS A 514 31.42 -1.94 7.00
CA LYS A 514 31.19 -0.99 8.10
C LYS A 514 29.70 -0.73 8.37
N ASP A 515 28.81 -1.01 7.42
CA ASP A 515 27.36 -0.83 7.60
C ASP A 515 26.78 -1.84 8.61
N VAL A 516 27.51 -2.91 8.92
CA VAL A 516 27.12 -3.89 9.94
C VAL A 516 27.09 -3.26 11.34
N GLU A 517 27.88 -2.21 11.59
CA GLU A 517 27.92 -1.49 12.86
C GLU A 517 26.56 -0.89 13.26
N TRP A 518 25.68 -0.61 12.30
CA TRP A 518 24.36 -0.04 12.59
C TRP A 518 23.54 -0.89 13.56
N ILE A 519 23.69 -2.23 13.45
CA ILE A 519 22.88 -3.23 14.15
C ILE A 519 23.73 -4.25 14.91
N ARG A 520 25.00 -3.94 15.18
CA ARG A 520 25.92 -4.85 15.87
C ARG A 520 25.36 -5.35 17.21
N PRO A 521 24.77 -4.51 18.08
CA PRO A 521 24.15 -4.98 19.33
C PRO A 521 23.07 -6.06 19.11
N GLU A 522 22.27 -5.91 18.05
CA GLU A 522 21.22 -6.86 17.72
C GLU A 522 21.77 -8.18 17.15
N LEU A 523 22.85 -8.13 16.37
CA LEU A 523 23.53 -9.33 15.87
C LEU A 523 24.22 -10.11 16.99
N ASP A 524 24.89 -9.40 17.91
CA ASP A 524 25.54 -10.01 19.06
C ASP A 524 24.51 -10.71 19.97
N ALA A 525 23.35 -10.06 20.19
CA ALA A 525 22.24 -10.65 20.94
C ALA A 525 21.66 -11.90 20.24
N LEU A 526 21.66 -11.93 18.91
CA LEU A 526 21.26 -13.11 18.12
C LEU A 526 22.29 -14.23 18.19
N GLU A 527 23.56 -13.97 18.47
CA GLU A 527 24.58 -15.01 18.62
C GLU A 527 24.49 -15.67 20.00
N VAL A 528 24.43 -14.85 21.06
CA VAL A 528 24.47 -15.29 22.46
C VAL A 528 23.16 -15.95 22.93
N GLY A 529 22.01 -15.57 22.35
CA GLY A 529 20.71 -16.05 22.83
C GLY A 529 20.52 -17.57 22.74
N GLU A 530 19.78 -18.16 23.68
CA GLU A 530 19.33 -19.55 23.61
C GLU A 530 18.37 -19.76 22.43
N GLY A 531 18.36 -20.96 21.83
CA GLY A 531 17.46 -21.33 20.74
C GLY A 531 18.16 -21.90 19.49
N PRO A 532 17.43 -22.07 18.38
CA PRO A 532 17.96 -22.67 17.15
C PRO A 532 19.08 -21.82 16.54
N LYS A 533 20.04 -22.51 15.90
CA LYS A 533 21.14 -21.86 15.17
C LYS A 533 20.59 -21.04 14.01
N ILE A 534 20.98 -19.77 13.94
CA ILE A 534 20.68 -18.87 12.81
C ILE A 534 21.91 -18.80 11.93
N ILE A 535 21.72 -18.96 10.62
CA ILE A 535 22.78 -18.73 9.62
C ILE A 535 22.69 -17.27 9.18
N VAL A 536 23.77 -16.50 9.33
CA VAL A 536 23.83 -15.11 8.87
C VAL A 536 24.84 -14.98 7.75
N ARG A 537 24.39 -14.51 6.57
CA ARG A 537 25.20 -14.28 5.37
C ARG A 537 25.11 -12.80 5.02
N ILE A 538 26.25 -12.10 5.02
CA ILE A 538 26.31 -10.67 4.74
C ILE A 538 27.09 -10.46 3.43
N PHE A 539 26.51 -9.69 2.50
CA PHE A 539 27.09 -9.39 1.20
C PHE A 539 27.37 -7.89 1.08
N ALA A 540 28.65 -7.52 0.98
CA ALA A 540 29.08 -6.16 0.71
C ALA A 540 29.16 -5.92 -0.80
N THR A 541 28.37 -4.98 -1.33
CA THR A 541 28.31 -4.74 -2.78
C THR A 541 29.36 -3.75 -3.29
N ARG A 542 29.99 -2.96 -2.42
CA ARG A 542 30.88 -1.86 -2.79
C ARG A 542 32.26 -1.87 -2.13
N ASP A 543 32.54 -2.85 -1.28
CA ASP A 543 33.91 -3.01 -0.78
C ASP A 543 34.78 -3.52 -1.94
N GLY A 544 35.80 -2.73 -2.29
CA GLY A 544 36.79 -3.15 -3.29
C GLY A 544 37.51 -4.40 -2.80
N GLY A 545 37.85 -5.32 -3.71
CA GLY A 545 38.71 -6.47 -3.42
C GLY A 545 40.17 -6.09 -3.13
N ASN A 546 40.41 -5.00 -2.39
CA ASN A 546 41.73 -4.62 -1.96
C ASN A 546 42.01 -5.32 -0.63
N GLN A 547 42.98 -6.24 -0.70
CA GLN A 547 43.63 -6.80 0.46
C GLN A 547 44.05 -5.67 1.40
N VAL A 548 43.51 -5.67 2.61
CA VAL A 548 44.23 -5.10 3.74
C VAL A 548 45.17 -6.19 4.20
N SER A 549 46.37 -6.20 3.62
CA SER A 549 47.53 -6.79 4.29
C SER A 549 47.70 -6.02 5.58
N ALA A 550 47.23 -6.59 6.68
CA ALA A 550 47.67 -6.17 7.99
C ALA A 550 49.19 -6.37 8.02
N SER A 551 49.92 -5.27 7.88
CA SER A 551 51.36 -5.20 8.12
C SER A 551 51.60 -5.46 9.62
N GLY A 552 51.65 -6.74 9.96
CA GLY A 552 52.25 -7.25 11.17
C GLY A 552 53.59 -7.86 10.77
N ARG A 553 54.67 -7.10 10.97
CA ARG A 553 56.04 -7.61 10.92
C ARG A 553 56.14 -8.84 11.83
N SER A 554 56.56 -9.96 11.27
CA SER A 554 57.30 -11.01 11.99
C SER A 554 58.15 -11.74 10.95
N GLU A 555 59.46 -11.48 11.01
CA GLU A 555 60.47 -12.28 10.34
C GLU A 555 60.53 -13.66 11.03
N SER A 556 60.47 -14.75 10.27
CA SER A 556 61.54 -15.76 10.23
C SER A 556 61.14 -16.99 9.39
N GLU A 557 62.00 -17.23 8.40
CA GLU A 557 62.51 -18.49 7.86
C GLU A 557 61.60 -19.56 7.22
N SER A 558 62.03 -19.83 5.99
CA SER A 558 61.77 -20.90 5.03
C SER A 558 61.72 -22.33 5.56
N THR A 559 60.88 -23.16 4.94
CA THR A 559 61.33 -24.32 4.14
C THR A 559 60.20 -24.86 3.26
N SER A 560 60.57 -25.29 2.06
CA SER A 560 59.76 -25.89 1.00
C SER A 560 59.45 -27.37 1.27
N ASP A 561 58.26 -27.86 0.88
CA ASP A 561 58.16 -28.98 -0.07
C ASP A 561 56.74 -29.14 -0.65
N GLY A 562 56.65 -29.67 -1.87
CA GLY A 562 55.41 -29.85 -2.64
C GLY A 562 54.66 -31.14 -2.35
N GLY A 563 53.43 -31.24 -2.87
CA GLY A 563 52.66 -32.49 -2.86
C GLY A 563 51.18 -32.32 -3.17
N GLU A 564 50.80 -32.62 -4.41
CA GLU A 564 49.44 -32.73 -4.95
C GLU A 564 48.73 -33.97 -4.34
N ALA A 565 47.49 -33.84 -3.84
CA ALA A 565 46.51 -34.93 -3.83
C ALA A 565 45.07 -34.47 -3.48
N THR A 566 44.15 -34.88 -4.34
CA THR A 566 42.69 -34.85 -4.25
C THR A 566 42.11 -35.40 -2.95
N GLY A 567 41.07 -34.74 -2.42
CA GLY A 567 40.19 -35.33 -1.43
C GLY A 567 39.10 -34.38 -0.94
N GLU A 568 37.88 -34.53 -1.48
CA GLU A 568 36.66 -34.00 -0.86
C GLU A 568 36.57 -34.51 0.59
N LYS A 569 36.70 -33.60 1.56
CA LYS A 569 36.28 -33.83 2.94
C LYS A 569 35.33 -32.72 3.37
N GLN A 570 34.08 -33.13 3.50
CA GLN A 570 33.00 -32.45 4.18
C GLN A 570 33.44 -32.18 5.64
N ILE A 571 33.65 -30.90 5.98
CA ILE A 571 33.92 -30.46 7.36
C ILE A 571 32.73 -29.64 7.84
N LYS A 572 32.09 -30.17 8.89
CA LYS A 572 31.15 -29.46 9.76
C LYS A 572 31.92 -28.33 10.47
N THR A 573 31.50 -27.09 10.30
CA THR A 573 32.17 -25.96 10.97
C THR A 573 31.23 -25.13 11.84
N SER A 574 31.77 -24.87 13.03
CA SER A 574 31.28 -24.05 14.13
C SER A 574 30.88 -22.64 13.72
N ALA A 575 30.07 -22.00 14.55
CA ALA A 575 29.70 -20.60 14.45
C ALA A 575 30.95 -19.69 14.53
N ARG A 576 31.46 -19.26 13.38
CA ARG A 576 32.07 -17.95 13.12
C ARG A 576 32.38 -17.81 11.63
N SER A 577 31.61 -16.98 10.93
CA SER A 577 32.11 -16.24 9.76
C SER A 577 31.27 -14.96 9.59
N VAL A 578 31.30 -14.09 10.60
CA VAL A 578 31.24 -12.65 10.31
C VAL A 578 32.54 -12.38 9.55
N GLY A 579 32.47 -12.43 8.22
CA GLY A 579 33.62 -12.43 7.32
C GLY A 579 33.97 -13.80 6.75
N GLU A 580 33.05 -14.45 6.03
CA GLU A 580 33.52 -15.11 4.81
C GLU A 580 33.68 -13.99 3.77
N VAL A 581 34.91 -13.51 3.64
CA VAL A 581 35.33 -12.86 2.39
C VAL A 581 35.08 -13.92 1.34
N ALA A 582 34.01 -13.73 0.57
CA ALA A 582 33.73 -14.51 -0.62
C ALA A 582 35.04 -14.76 -1.35
N SER A 583 35.32 -16.04 -1.65
CA SER A 583 36.31 -16.43 -2.65
C SER A 583 36.19 -15.49 -3.86
N SER A 584 37.31 -15.19 -4.52
CA SER A 584 37.39 -14.26 -5.66
C SER A 584 36.37 -14.49 -6.79
N ASP A 585 35.67 -15.65 -6.79
CA ASP A 585 34.65 -16.04 -7.77
C ASP A 585 33.19 -15.89 -7.31
N ALA A 586 32.89 -15.49 -6.06
CA ALA A 586 31.49 -15.31 -5.65
C ALA A 586 30.96 -13.93 -6.10
N PRO A 587 29.78 -13.87 -6.76
CA PRO A 587 29.25 -12.62 -7.28
C PRO A 587 28.96 -11.63 -6.14
N ARG A 588 29.46 -10.40 -6.26
CA ARG A 588 29.25 -9.30 -5.29
C ARG A 588 27.77 -9.01 -5.01
N HIS A 589 26.90 -9.34 -5.96
CA HIS A 589 25.46 -9.35 -5.80
C HIS A 589 24.96 -10.80 -5.72
N PRO A 590 24.34 -11.22 -4.61
CA PRO A 590 23.81 -12.57 -4.53
C PRO A 590 22.66 -12.77 -5.52
N GLU A 591 22.70 -13.86 -6.27
CA GLU A 591 21.61 -14.24 -7.16
C GLU A 591 20.42 -14.76 -6.33
N MET A 592 19.36 -13.95 -6.20
CA MET A 592 18.22 -14.27 -5.34
C MET A 592 17.55 -15.60 -5.70
N THR A 593 17.48 -15.94 -6.99
CA THR A 593 16.96 -17.22 -7.45
C THR A 593 17.75 -18.39 -6.87
N ALA A 594 19.08 -18.33 -6.92
CA ALA A 594 19.95 -19.35 -6.35
C ALA A 594 19.83 -19.40 -4.82
N VAL A 595 19.80 -18.25 -4.14
CA VAL A 595 19.67 -18.16 -2.68
C VAL A 595 18.38 -18.82 -2.19
N VAL A 596 17.22 -18.43 -2.75
CA VAL A 596 15.92 -18.98 -2.34
C VAL A 596 15.84 -20.47 -2.69
N ARG A 597 16.30 -20.87 -3.88
CA ARG A 597 16.30 -22.27 -4.31
C ARG A 597 17.17 -23.14 -3.41
N GLN A 598 18.40 -22.72 -3.11
CA GLN A 598 19.30 -23.43 -2.20
C GLN A 598 18.68 -23.57 -0.80
N PHE A 599 18.02 -22.51 -0.31
CA PHE A 599 17.34 -22.59 0.98
C PHE A 599 16.22 -23.64 0.99
N VAL A 600 15.38 -23.64 -0.03
CA VAL A 600 14.25 -24.57 -0.20
C VAL A 600 14.73 -26.00 -0.42
N ASP A 601 15.75 -26.21 -1.25
CA ASP A 601 16.28 -27.55 -1.53
C ASP A 601 16.98 -28.17 -0.31
N ALA A 602 17.63 -27.33 0.52
CA ALA A 602 18.20 -27.74 1.80
C ALA A 602 17.15 -27.93 2.91
N THR A 603 15.87 -27.61 2.66
CA THR A 603 14.79 -27.81 3.61
C THR A 603 14.28 -29.25 3.55
N VAL A 604 14.35 -29.95 4.68
CA VAL A 604 14.00 -31.39 4.78
C VAL A 604 12.49 -31.59 4.97
N PHE A 605 11.87 -30.80 5.83
CA PHE A 605 10.46 -30.89 6.18
C PHE A 605 9.85 -29.50 6.41
N GLY A 606 8.54 -29.39 6.20
CA GLY A 606 7.77 -28.17 6.42
C GLY A 606 7.88 -27.19 5.25
N ARG A 607 7.02 -26.18 5.29
CA ARG A 607 6.99 -25.10 4.30
C ARG A 607 8.07 -24.05 4.56
N THR A 608 8.29 -23.18 3.57
CA THR A 608 9.23 -22.06 3.69
C THR A 608 8.50 -20.72 3.64
N SER A 609 8.83 -19.82 4.57
CA SER A 609 8.39 -18.42 4.51
C SER A 609 9.59 -17.51 4.32
N VAL A 610 9.58 -16.76 3.22
CA VAL A 610 10.59 -15.76 2.90
C VAL A 610 10.09 -14.40 3.39
N PHE A 611 10.87 -13.74 4.24
CA PHE A 611 10.64 -12.37 4.68
C PHE A 611 11.61 -11.45 3.97
N ALA A 612 11.12 -10.42 3.27
CA ALA A 612 11.98 -9.59 2.43
C ALA A 612 11.74 -8.08 2.62
N SER A 613 12.80 -7.29 2.66
CA SER A 613 12.70 -5.83 2.57
C SER A 613 13.97 -5.20 2.00
N GLY A 614 13.82 -4.26 1.07
CA GLY A 614 14.96 -3.60 0.43
C GLY A 614 14.57 -2.84 -0.84
N PRO A 615 15.55 -2.55 -1.72
CA PRO A 615 15.31 -1.86 -2.98
C PRO A 615 14.32 -2.62 -3.87
N GLY A 616 13.57 -1.89 -4.71
CA GLY A 616 12.54 -2.51 -5.56
C GLY A 616 13.07 -3.58 -6.53
N SER A 617 14.32 -3.47 -7.02
CA SER A 617 14.92 -4.54 -7.84
C SER A 617 15.08 -5.84 -7.05
N LEU A 618 15.57 -5.76 -5.82
CA LEU A 618 15.69 -6.91 -4.92
C LEU A 618 14.32 -7.55 -4.66
N MET A 619 13.27 -6.75 -4.45
CA MET A 619 11.92 -7.28 -4.24
C MET A 619 11.38 -8.00 -5.48
N SER A 620 11.57 -7.42 -6.67
CA SER A 620 11.22 -8.04 -7.95
C SER A 620 11.93 -9.39 -8.15
N ASP A 621 13.22 -9.47 -7.83
CA ASP A 621 14.00 -10.70 -8.00
C ASP A 621 13.56 -11.78 -6.99
N ILE A 622 13.24 -11.40 -5.76
CA ILE A 622 12.72 -12.33 -4.74
C ILE A 622 11.32 -12.84 -5.10
N ARG A 623 10.43 -11.99 -5.63
CA ARG A 623 9.09 -12.42 -6.10
C ARG A 623 9.22 -13.49 -7.17
N GLU A 624 10.10 -13.28 -8.14
CA GLU A 624 10.37 -14.24 -9.20
C GLU A 624 10.97 -15.53 -8.65
N ALA A 625 11.98 -15.43 -7.77
CA ALA A 625 12.62 -16.59 -7.14
C ALA A 625 11.62 -17.44 -6.32
N VAL A 626 10.76 -16.81 -5.52
CA VAL A 626 9.72 -17.49 -4.74
C VAL A 626 8.68 -18.13 -5.65
N ALA A 627 8.23 -17.43 -6.69
CA ALA A 627 7.31 -17.99 -7.68
C ALA A 627 7.92 -19.23 -8.35
N GLN A 628 9.20 -19.17 -8.72
CA GLN A 628 9.92 -20.28 -9.35
C GLN A 628 10.06 -21.52 -8.46
N CYS A 629 10.14 -21.32 -7.14
CA CYS A 629 10.22 -22.42 -6.17
C CYS A 629 8.85 -23.06 -5.86
N ASN A 630 7.74 -22.39 -6.18
CA ASN A 630 6.41 -22.93 -5.92
C ASN A 630 6.00 -24.00 -6.94
N SER A 631 5.45 -25.13 -6.46
CA SER A 631 4.87 -26.18 -7.29
C SER A 631 3.64 -26.82 -6.66
N ALA A 632 2.46 -26.45 -7.16
CA ALA A 632 1.18 -26.99 -6.72
C ALA A 632 1.12 -28.52 -6.83
N SER A 633 1.70 -29.10 -7.88
CA SER A 633 1.72 -30.55 -8.08
C SER A 633 2.54 -31.29 -7.00
N LYS A 634 3.68 -30.72 -6.57
CA LYS A 634 4.53 -31.30 -5.53
C LYS A 634 3.92 -31.12 -4.13
N VAL A 635 3.35 -29.94 -3.86
CA VAL A 635 2.59 -29.68 -2.63
C VAL A 635 1.39 -30.62 -2.53
N TRP A 636 0.67 -30.83 -3.63
CA TRP A 636 -0.40 -31.82 -3.69
C TRP A 636 0.11 -33.25 -3.49
N LYS A 637 1.39 -33.56 -3.69
CA LYS A 637 1.99 -34.87 -3.35
C LYS A 637 2.51 -34.96 -1.91
N GLY A 638 2.46 -33.87 -1.15
CA GLY A 638 2.90 -33.81 0.25
C GLY A 638 4.31 -33.24 0.43
N GLU A 639 4.96 -32.77 -0.64
CA GLU A 639 6.25 -32.09 -0.54
C GLU A 639 6.05 -30.61 -0.16
N GLU A 640 5.79 -30.36 1.13
CA GLU A 640 5.41 -29.03 1.64
C GLU A 640 6.48 -27.95 1.45
N ARG A 641 7.76 -28.31 1.29
CA ARG A 641 8.86 -27.38 1.01
C ARG A 641 8.65 -26.54 -0.26
N TYR A 642 7.87 -27.04 -1.22
CA TYR A 642 7.52 -26.32 -2.46
C TYR A 642 6.28 -25.42 -2.31
N ASN A 643 5.76 -25.26 -1.09
CA ASN A 643 4.86 -24.18 -0.72
C ASN A 643 5.70 -23.06 -0.09
N VAL A 644 6.09 -22.09 -0.90
CA VAL A 644 6.94 -20.98 -0.47
C VAL A 644 6.10 -19.71 -0.43
N SER A 645 5.98 -19.09 0.75
CA SER A 645 5.33 -17.79 0.91
C SER A 645 6.34 -16.65 0.90
N LEU A 646 5.92 -15.48 0.40
CA LEU A 646 6.69 -14.25 0.50
C LEU A 646 5.93 -13.23 1.35
N VAL A 647 6.58 -12.71 2.37
CA VAL A 647 6.09 -11.61 3.21
C VAL A 647 7.08 -10.45 3.05
N HIS A 648 6.63 -9.32 2.52
CA HIS A 648 7.54 -8.22 2.20
C HIS A 648 6.96 -6.84 2.50
N ASP A 649 7.85 -5.87 2.62
CA ASP A 649 7.49 -4.46 2.84
C ASP A 649 7.28 -3.72 1.50
N GLU A 650 6.05 -3.27 1.22
CA GLU A 650 5.70 -2.52 0.01
C GLU A 650 5.90 -0.99 0.11
N ARG A 651 6.36 -0.47 1.26
CA ARG A 651 6.40 0.99 1.47
C ARG A 651 7.47 1.72 0.64
N MET A 652 8.49 1.02 0.18
CA MET A 652 9.67 1.60 -0.49
C MET A 652 9.46 1.90 -1.99
N GLU A 653 8.29 1.61 -2.57
CA GLU A 653 8.05 1.68 -4.02
C GLU A 653 7.36 2.97 -4.52
N ARG A 654 7.71 4.15 -3.99
CA ARG A 654 7.17 5.44 -4.45
C ARG A 654 8.17 6.27 -5.23
#